data_AF-A0A2E2VRD0-F1
#
_entry.id   AF-A0A2E2VRD0-F1
#
_cell.length_a   1.000
_cell.length_b   1.000
_cell.length_c   1.000
_cell.angle_alpha   90.00
_cell.angle_beta   90.00
_cell.angle_gamma   90.00
#
_symmetry.space_group_name_H-M   'P 1'
#
loop_
_entity.id
_entity.type
_entity.pdbx_description
1 polymer ?
#
loop_
_entity_poly.entity_id
_entity_poly.type
_entity_poly.pdbx_seq_one_letter_code
_entity_poly.pdbx_strand_id
1 'polypeptide(L)'
;MPSFINQLRALMVVVASIGFIGCTDTGFENDDVQVSQPPTPEPEPEPEPEPAIIPPPLDDNYAAFESRQLKDEIFYFIFVDRFSNGDTSNDNGDPETISNAQLNTFADRGFHGGDLRGVIDKLDYIQGMGVTALWLNPVIMNQNDYHGYGGVDFLKVDPHFGTNDDYRELVQEAHARNMKVYMDIVVNHTADIIFYEEGSSNYRDTSLPPYTPTTSPENANVKNPAFLNDLSNYNNRGSSTFAGESSYLGDFFGLDDLDTTQPDVIEGLIDIYQTWIGEYGVDGFRIDTARHVQFDFWPQFSPAILNYAVEQGKPNFSMFGEVFEQSDIAFVSSFTKAGQLPSVLDFPMYGRVRSVFSGGDNVSSLTDLFNSDDWYNDADSSALDLTNFIGNHDVGRFGHFLEADNASEDEMLPRSMLAHAFMYFGRGVPVVYYGDEQGFTGDGEDTGARADMFPADLAAYQDDNQIGTTATPANDNFDPTHPLYLGLREFAQVYRAHPALRRGQQLAQSVNSKVLALSRVIPNETNEYLVVFNTDSASNGGAVNSLTPNTSFEAIYPANVGNLSSDATGVVDVTLDGLSFAIYRASDPVPTSSELGVNISSPAAASTVNGNVEVVANVTADSLVRVDFYVQEDGGDRVFLGSDYNAPYRVYWDSRLASAPVTNVTFSATIDNLDGTTEDADNISVGVDNRVFDHVVVNYENGNNRSQALLIGSSGESRGPLPLADGKVTLGLSAEDTGFALYFEDVDGDNFSFDMPVFVDLTTIFASLPTTAEEIEIFVNNSHEVSLSDNFMGGSAPATLATTPDAAAPFGATAIYVRGAMNDWNADSGWQMEYIGNHTYKASNILNQGEYAYKFADEGWAADTNFGGPFGPQGLNSAGDSSNLPIFASAQGIYDFYLHSVPTDAGTINFHQVLFQGAVTFDGPFDQAELYVRGVNGDWSANLDHQLIYQGENIYQVSIGLDAAEQAFKIADATWEVYDFGLEGGGQLTLGEPFVLEPAGTGGDVSFSVDSAGDFLFELDANNTATPSLTVTAQ
;
A
#
# COMPACT_ATOMS: atom_id res chain seq x y z
N MET A 1 -55.75 37.70 -35.67
CA MET A 1 -56.26 36.85 -36.78
C MET A 1 -55.67 35.45 -36.63
N PRO A 2 -56.24 34.40 -37.25
CA PRO A 2 -56.71 33.23 -36.49
C PRO A 2 -55.88 31.95 -36.78
N SER A 3 -56.22 30.71 -36.41
CA SER A 3 -57.42 30.04 -35.84
C SER A 3 -56.96 28.82 -34.98
N PHE A 4 -57.62 28.25 -33.96
CA PHE A 4 -59.04 27.93 -33.65
C PHE A 4 -59.67 26.84 -34.55
N ILE A 5 -60.50 25.94 -33.97
CA ILE A 5 -61.17 24.75 -34.60
C ILE A 5 -60.17 23.62 -34.91
N ASN A 6 -60.25 22.35 -34.46
CA ASN A 6 -61.20 21.51 -33.67
C ASN A 6 -60.41 20.27 -33.12
N GLN A 7 -60.87 19.33 -32.27
CA GLN A 7 -61.82 19.22 -31.12
C GLN A 7 -61.45 17.87 -30.41
N LEU A 8 -61.26 17.69 -29.09
CA LEU A 8 -62.01 17.97 -27.84
C LEU A 8 -62.84 16.75 -27.32
N ARG A 9 -62.69 16.45 -26.00
CA ARG A 9 -63.49 15.57 -25.08
C ARG A 9 -62.90 14.16 -24.85
N ALA A 10 -63.02 13.56 -23.65
CA ALA A 10 -63.68 13.91 -22.38
C ALA A 10 -62.85 13.39 -21.17
N LEU A 11 -63.11 13.64 -19.88
CA LEU A 11 -63.67 14.72 -19.03
C LEU A 11 -64.04 14.04 -17.68
N MET A 12 -63.64 14.61 -16.54
CA MET A 12 -63.92 14.08 -15.19
C MET A 12 -65.41 14.04 -14.80
N VAL A 13 -65.78 13.12 -13.90
CA VAL A 13 -66.84 13.30 -12.87
C VAL A 13 -66.38 12.62 -11.56
N VAL A 14 -66.71 13.24 -10.42
CA VAL A 14 -66.36 12.78 -9.05
C VAL A 14 -67.62 12.24 -8.34
N VAL A 15 -67.47 11.20 -7.49
CA VAL A 15 -68.17 11.02 -6.19
C VAL A 15 -67.64 9.75 -5.50
N ALA A 16 -67.50 9.79 -4.17
CA ALA A 16 -67.10 8.66 -3.33
C ALA A 16 -68.30 8.03 -2.60
N SER A 17 -68.20 6.74 -2.24
CA SER A 17 -68.78 6.06 -1.04
C SER A 17 -69.18 4.60 -1.30
N ILE A 18 -68.47 3.67 -0.63
CA ILE A 18 -68.97 2.46 0.08
C ILE A 18 -70.15 1.67 -0.54
N GLY A 19 -69.87 0.39 -0.89
CA GLY A 19 -70.83 -0.71 -0.68
C GLY A 19 -71.16 -1.58 -1.90
N PHE A 20 -70.69 -2.84 -1.90
CA PHE A 20 -71.07 -3.88 -2.86
C PHE A 20 -71.93 -4.96 -2.19
N ILE A 21 -73.12 -5.26 -2.74
CA ILE A 21 -73.91 -6.47 -2.43
C ILE A 21 -74.67 -6.93 -3.69
N GLY A 22 -74.38 -8.15 -4.17
CA GLY A 22 -75.34 -9.06 -4.83
C GLY A 22 -75.61 -8.94 -6.35
N CYS A 23 -75.31 -10.04 -7.07
CA CYS A 23 -76.26 -10.93 -7.79
C CYS A 23 -77.63 -10.36 -8.28
N THR A 24 -78.25 -10.68 -9.43
CA THR A 24 -78.18 -11.77 -10.46
C THR A 24 -79.27 -11.47 -11.54
N ASP A 25 -79.49 -12.07 -12.73
CA ASP A 25 -78.91 -13.13 -13.61
C ASP A 25 -79.64 -13.07 -15.00
N THR A 26 -79.27 -13.91 -15.98
CA THR A 26 -79.96 -14.30 -17.25
C THR A 26 -79.85 -13.35 -18.46
N GLY A 27 -79.72 -13.81 -19.72
CA GLY A 27 -79.44 -15.17 -20.25
C GLY A 27 -79.71 -15.33 -21.79
N PHE A 28 -79.17 -16.42 -22.39
CA PHE A 28 -79.44 -17.01 -23.74
C PHE A 28 -78.71 -16.55 -25.04
N GLU A 29 -77.57 -17.23 -25.31
CA GLU A 29 -77.23 -18.08 -26.50
C GLU A 29 -77.57 -17.68 -27.96
N ASN A 30 -76.55 -17.74 -28.84
CA ASN A 30 -76.42 -18.71 -29.96
C ASN A 30 -75.00 -18.64 -30.60
N ASP A 31 -74.44 -19.78 -31.00
CA ASP A 31 -73.11 -19.95 -31.64
C ASP A 31 -73.12 -19.52 -33.15
N ASP A 32 -72.00 -19.36 -33.88
CA ASP A 32 -70.78 -20.18 -33.93
C ASP A 32 -69.57 -19.43 -34.56
N VAL A 33 -68.39 -20.08 -34.58
CA VAL A 33 -67.04 -19.63 -35.02
C VAL A 33 -66.24 -18.84 -33.96
N GLN A 34 -65.15 -19.48 -33.52
CA GLN A 34 -64.28 -19.04 -32.42
C GLN A 34 -63.17 -18.07 -32.85
N VAL A 35 -62.96 -17.02 -32.07
CA VAL A 35 -61.64 -16.38 -31.87
C VAL A 35 -61.41 -16.36 -30.36
N SER A 36 -60.57 -17.26 -29.87
CA SER A 36 -60.21 -17.31 -28.45
C SER A 36 -59.30 -16.12 -28.13
N GLN A 37 -59.82 -15.13 -27.41
CA GLN A 37 -58.94 -14.25 -26.63
C GLN A 37 -58.22 -15.08 -25.57
N PRO A 38 -56.97 -14.74 -25.19
CA PRO A 38 -56.30 -15.40 -24.08
C PRO A 38 -57.13 -15.24 -22.80
N PRO A 39 -57.02 -16.18 -21.84
CA PRO A 39 -57.64 -16.00 -20.54
C PRO A 39 -57.12 -14.71 -19.90
N THR A 40 -58.00 -13.95 -19.26
CA THR A 40 -57.57 -13.01 -18.22
C THR A 40 -56.80 -13.83 -17.18
N PRO A 41 -55.60 -13.40 -16.75
CA PRO A 41 -54.93 -14.07 -15.64
C PRO A 41 -55.87 -14.14 -14.44
N GLU A 42 -55.97 -15.32 -13.83
CA GLU A 42 -56.28 -15.35 -12.40
C GLU A 42 -55.13 -14.60 -11.69
N PRO A 43 -55.38 -13.86 -10.59
CA PRO A 43 -54.29 -13.40 -9.76
C PRO A 43 -53.48 -14.63 -9.37
N GLU A 44 -52.18 -14.60 -9.62
CA GLU A 44 -51.30 -15.68 -9.21
C GLU A 44 -51.46 -15.89 -7.70
N PRO A 45 -51.46 -17.13 -7.20
CA PRO A 45 -51.44 -17.35 -5.76
C PRO A 45 -50.21 -16.63 -5.21
N GLU A 46 -50.37 -15.89 -4.11
CA GLU A 46 -49.23 -15.41 -3.33
C GLU A 46 -48.30 -16.61 -3.11
N PRO A 47 -46.98 -16.50 -3.41
CA PRO A 47 -46.08 -17.63 -3.25
C PRO A 47 -46.18 -18.12 -1.81
N GLU A 48 -46.47 -19.41 -1.62
CA GLU A 48 -46.38 -20.00 -0.28
C GLU A 48 -44.95 -19.73 0.20
N PRO A 49 -44.75 -19.13 1.39
CA PRO A 49 -43.41 -18.75 1.83
C PRO A 49 -42.56 -20.01 1.88
N GLU A 50 -41.53 -20.05 1.02
CA GLU A 50 -40.65 -21.21 0.96
C GLU A 50 -40.06 -21.44 2.36
N PRO A 51 -39.90 -22.71 2.78
CA PRO A 51 -39.40 -23.01 4.11
C PRO A 51 -37.93 -22.59 4.17
N ALA A 52 -37.70 -21.35 4.63
CA ALA A 52 -36.39 -20.76 4.79
C ALA A 52 -35.46 -21.79 5.44
N ILE A 53 -34.38 -22.13 4.74
CA ILE A 53 -33.33 -23.01 5.26
C ILE A 53 -32.49 -22.15 6.22
N ILE A 54 -33.11 -21.82 7.37
CA ILE A 54 -32.45 -21.10 8.45
C ILE A 54 -31.18 -21.89 8.78
N PRO A 55 -30.00 -21.25 8.78
CA PRO A 55 -28.76 -21.92 9.13
C PRO A 55 -28.88 -22.61 10.49
N PRO A 56 -28.15 -23.72 10.73
CA PRO A 56 -28.03 -24.22 12.10
C PRO A 56 -27.47 -23.07 12.97
N PRO A 57 -28.07 -22.80 14.15
CA PRO A 57 -27.62 -21.70 14.99
C PRO A 57 -26.15 -21.87 15.36
N LEU A 58 -25.42 -20.76 15.34
CA LEU A 58 -24.02 -20.71 15.75
C LEU A 58 -23.89 -21.13 17.22
N ASP A 59 -22.72 -21.64 17.60
CA ASP A 59 -22.53 -22.24 18.92
C ASP A 59 -22.75 -21.24 20.07
N ASP A 60 -23.80 -21.49 20.87
CA ASP A 60 -24.17 -20.75 22.09
C ASP A 60 -23.00 -20.64 23.10
N ASN A 61 -21.96 -21.48 22.97
CA ASN A 61 -20.79 -21.48 23.84
C ASN A 61 -19.67 -20.50 23.41
N TYR A 62 -19.86 -19.69 22.36
CA TYR A 62 -18.84 -18.69 21.97
C TYR A 62 -18.67 -17.59 23.02
N ALA A 63 -17.45 -17.06 23.13
CA ALA A 63 -17.11 -16.07 24.15
C ALA A 63 -17.90 -14.75 23.97
N ALA A 64 -18.30 -14.16 25.10
CA ALA A 64 -18.97 -12.86 25.15
C ALA A 64 -18.01 -11.77 24.63
N PHE A 65 -18.50 -10.82 23.82
CA PHE A 65 -17.68 -9.90 23.03
C PHE A 65 -16.72 -9.05 23.89
N GLU A 66 -17.10 -8.69 25.11
CA GLU A 66 -16.25 -7.94 26.07
C GLU A 66 -15.00 -8.74 26.49
N SER A 67 -15.05 -10.07 26.34
CA SER A 67 -13.99 -11.02 26.73
C SER A 67 -13.13 -11.54 25.57
N ARG A 68 -13.45 -11.15 24.33
CA ARG A 68 -12.74 -11.56 23.11
C ARG A 68 -11.60 -10.60 22.76
N GLN A 69 -10.44 -11.13 22.37
CA GLN A 69 -9.30 -10.38 21.83
C GLN A 69 -9.50 -10.08 20.33
N LEU A 70 -8.59 -9.33 19.70
CA LEU A 70 -8.64 -9.06 18.26
C LEU A 70 -8.64 -10.35 17.43
N LYS A 71 -7.69 -11.26 17.68
CA LYS A 71 -7.63 -12.65 17.17
C LYS A 71 -8.72 -13.63 17.63
N ASP A 72 -9.83 -13.14 18.18
CA ASP A 72 -11.07 -13.89 18.36
C ASP A 72 -12.19 -13.42 17.43
N GLU A 73 -11.97 -12.36 16.64
CA GLU A 73 -13.00 -11.78 15.79
C GLU A 73 -12.98 -12.32 14.35
N ILE A 74 -14.12 -12.16 13.67
CA ILE A 74 -14.30 -12.26 12.23
C ILE A 74 -14.96 -10.94 11.84
N PHE A 75 -14.27 -10.13 11.06
CA PHE A 75 -14.74 -8.81 10.64
C PHE A 75 -15.61 -8.90 9.39
N TYR A 76 -16.58 -8.01 9.32
CA TYR A 76 -17.31 -7.67 8.10
C TYR A 76 -17.20 -6.16 7.89
N PHE A 77 -16.52 -5.76 6.82
CA PHE A 77 -16.29 -4.36 6.46
C PHE A 77 -17.41 -3.86 5.55
N ILE A 78 -18.21 -2.94 6.10
CA ILE A 78 -19.42 -2.40 5.52
C ILE A 78 -19.15 -0.98 5.01
N PHE A 79 -19.55 -0.73 3.77
CA PHE A 79 -19.57 0.59 3.17
C PHE A 79 -21.01 1.13 3.21
N VAL A 80 -21.31 2.02 4.16
CA VAL A 80 -22.68 2.32 4.62
C VAL A 80 -23.59 2.76 3.47
N ASP A 81 -23.18 3.75 2.66
CA ASP A 81 -23.94 4.27 1.50
C ASP A 81 -24.33 3.20 0.46
N ARG A 82 -23.58 2.10 0.40
CA ARG A 82 -23.71 1.03 -0.61
C ARG A 82 -24.31 -0.25 -0.04
N PHE A 83 -24.64 -0.28 1.25
CA PHE A 83 -25.05 -1.50 1.93
C PHE A 83 -26.57 -1.72 1.95
N SER A 84 -27.35 -0.80 2.52
CA SER A 84 -28.83 -0.90 2.53
C SER A 84 -29.46 0.42 2.92
N ASN A 85 -30.43 0.91 2.15
CA ASN A 85 -31.25 2.06 2.51
C ASN A 85 -32.38 1.62 3.46
N GLY A 86 -32.37 2.10 4.71
CA GLY A 86 -33.38 1.80 5.72
C GLY A 86 -34.38 2.93 5.98
N ASP A 87 -33.96 4.20 5.87
CA ASP A 87 -34.81 5.38 6.06
C ASP A 87 -34.58 6.46 4.98
N THR A 88 -35.16 6.24 3.80
CA THR A 88 -35.34 7.22 2.69
C THR A 88 -35.76 8.66 3.03
N SER A 89 -36.01 9.01 4.30
CA SER A 89 -36.12 10.41 4.72
C SER A 89 -34.77 11.12 4.95
N ASN A 90 -33.65 10.38 5.00
CA ASN A 90 -32.28 10.90 5.14
C ASN A 90 -31.51 11.07 3.81
N ASP A 91 -31.95 10.41 2.72
CA ASP A 91 -31.43 10.37 1.33
C ASP A 91 -30.82 11.67 0.74
N ASN A 92 -31.13 12.83 1.31
CA ASN A 92 -30.81 14.17 0.76
C ASN A 92 -30.15 15.11 1.80
N GLY A 93 -29.58 14.53 2.87
CA GLY A 93 -28.79 15.23 3.88
C GLY A 93 -29.57 16.23 4.74
N ASP A 94 -28.83 17.13 5.39
CA ASP A 94 -29.39 18.21 6.20
C ASP A 94 -29.19 19.56 5.48
N PRO A 95 -30.25 20.15 4.90
CA PRO A 95 -30.17 21.37 4.10
C PRO A 95 -29.85 22.64 4.91
N GLU A 96 -29.69 22.54 6.24
CA GLU A 96 -29.12 23.62 7.07
C GLU A 96 -27.60 23.46 7.31
N THR A 97 -26.96 22.41 6.74
CA THR A 97 -25.52 22.10 6.90
C THR A 97 -24.78 22.03 5.56
N ILE A 98 -23.48 21.70 5.57
CA ILE A 98 -22.68 21.47 4.36
C ILE A 98 -22.91 20.08 3.74
N SER A 99 -23.37 19.10 4.54
CA SER A 99 -23.78 17.77 4.06
C SER A 99 -25.26 17.79 3.66
N ASN A 100 -25.51 18.13 2.40
CA ASN A 100 -26.81 18.45 1.82
C ASN A 100 -26.97 17.98 0.35
N ALA A 101 -26.12 17.05 -0.09
CA ALA A 101 -26.20 16.43 -1.40
C ALA A 101 -27.61 15.86 -1.65
N GLN A 102 -27.98 15.73 -2.92
CA GLN A 102 -29.25 15.10 -3.28
C GLN A 102 -28.94 13.69 -3.80
N LEU A 103 -29.78 12.72 -3.44
CA LEU A 103 -29.64 11.32 -3.83
C LEU A 103 -29.35 11.19 -5.33
N ASN A 104 -28.31 10.42 -5.68
CA ASN A 104 -27.88 10.28 -7.06
C ASN A 104 -27.27 8.89 -7.33
N THR A 105 -28.11 7.87 -7.27
CA THR A 105 -27.83 6.44 -7.57
C THR A 105 -27.33 6.16 -9.00
N PHE A 106 -27.18 7.19 -9.83
CA PHE A 106 -26.67 7.14 -11.21
C PHE A 106 -25.26 7.75 -11.36
N ALA A 107 -24.55 8.04 -10.26
CA ALA A 107 -23.17 8.51 -10.29
C ALA A 107 -22.32 7.72 -9.28
N ASP A 108 -21.20 7.17 -9.76
CA ASP A 108 -20.25 6.36 -9.01
C ASP A 108 -19.75 7.00 -7.70
N ARG A 109 -19.61 8.34 -7.68
CA ARG A 109 -19.26 9.16 -6.49
C ARG A 109 -20.44 9.93 -5.90
N GLY A 110 -21.68 9.53 -6.20
CA GLY A 110 -22.88 10.05 -5.55
C GLY A 110 -23.25 9.28 -4.28
N PHE A 111 -24.12 9.86 -3.45
CA PHE A 111 -24.85 9.10 -2.44
C PHE A 111 -25.90 8.21 -3.11
N HIS A 112 -25.83 6.92 -2.79
CA HIS A 112 -26.78 5.90 -3.19
C HIS A 112 -27.85 5.62 -2.11
N GLY A 113 -27.64 6.14 -0.89
CA GLY A 113 -28.66 6.23 0.17
C GLY A 113 -28.65 5.08 1.17
N GLY A 114 -27.60 4.27 1.21
CA GLY A 114 -27.41 3.30 2.29
C GLY A 114 -27.10 3.98 3.63
N ASP A 115 -27.66 3.46 4.72
CA ASP A 115 -27.68 4.15 6.01
C ASP A 115 -27.53 3.22 7.23
N LEU A 116 -27.39 3.80 8.41
CA LEU A 116 -27.27 3.03 9.66
C LEU A 116 -28.53 2.20 9.97
N ARG A 117 -29.71 2.63 9.48
CA ARG A 117 -30.97 1.92 9.68
C ARG A 117 -30.99 0.61 8.87
N GLY A 118 -30.52 0.64 7.63
CA GLY A 118 -30.35 -0.54 6.80
C GLY A 118 -29.25 -1.47 7.33
N VAL A 119 -28.17 -0.94 7.91
CA VAL A 119 -27.19 -1.78 8.63
C VAL A 119 -27.86 -2.51 9.80
N ILE A 120 -28.65 -1.82 10.62
CA ILE A 120 -29.43 -2.41 11.74
C ILE A 120 -30.37 -3.52 11.23
N ASP A 121 -31.16 -3.24 10.19
CA ASP A 121 -32.16 -4.16 9.66
C ASP A 121 -31.55 -5.43 9.01
N LYS A 122 -30.27 -5.38 8.59
CA LYS A 122 -29.53 -6.51 8.01
C LYS A 122 -28.61 -7.23 9.03
N LEU A 123 -28.59 -6.84 10.31
CA LEU A 123 -27.73 -7.48 11.34
C LEU A 123 -27.96 -9.00 11.48
N ASP A 124 -29.18 -9.49 11.28
CA ASP A 124 -29.50 -10.92 11.34
C ASP A 124 -28.88 -11.71 10.17
N TYR A 125 -28.74 -11.09 8.99
CA TYR A 125 -28.04 -11.66 7.83
C TYR A 125 -26.53 -11.75 8.09
N ILE A 126 -25.94 -10.66 8.62
CA ILE A 126 -24.51 -10.57 8.97
C ILE A 126 -24.17 -11.59 10.07
N GLN A 127 -24.97 -11.64 11.14
CA GLN A 127 -24.80 -12.62 12.22
C GLN A 127 -24.98 -14.06 11.68
N GLY A 128 -25.92 -14.29 10.76
CA GLY A 128 -26.16 -15.58 10.11
C GLY A 128 -24.96 -16.14 9.36
N MET A 129 -24.05 -15.28 8.88
CA MET A 129 -22.79 -15.67 8.24
C MET A 129 -21.68 -16.03 9.25
N GLY A 130 -21.87 -15.79 10.55
CA GLY A 130 -20.85 -16.07 11.56
C GLY A 130 -19.80 -14.98 11.74
N VAL A 131 -20.07 -13.77 11.27
CA VAL A 131 -19.36 -12.52 11.64
C VAL A 131 -19.43 -12.29 13.17
N THR A 132 -18.42 -11.64 13.73
CA THR A 132 -18.40 -11.25 15.16
C THR A 132 -18.00 -9.78 15.41
N ALA A 133 -17.50 -9.08 14.40
CA ALA A 133 -17.20 -7.66 14.47
C ALA A 133 -17.66 -6.95 13.19
N LEU A 134 -18.29 -5.79 13.34
CA LEU A 134 -18.56 -4.87 12.23
C LEU A 134 -17.43 -3.85 12.15
N TRP A 135 -16.94 -3.56 10.95
CA TRP A 135 -16.18 -2.34 10.64
C TRP A 135 -17.06 -1.53 9.68
N LEU A 136 -17.33 -0.27 10.02
CA LEU A 136 -18.07 0.67 9.17
C LEU A 136 -17.07 1.72 8.67
N ASN A 137 -17.08 2.09 7.38
CA ASN A 137 -16.39 3.29 6.89
C ASN A 137 -16.83 4.55 7.68
N PRO A 138 -16.09 5.67 7.67
CA PRO A 138 -16.30 6.69 8.69
C PRO A 138 -17.67 7.38 8.55
N VAL A 139 -18.45 7.33 9.63
CA VAL A 139 -19.84 7.77 9.67
C VAL A 139 -20.03 9.21 10.15
N ILE A 140 -18.92 9.94 10.40
CA ILE A 140 -18.93 11.34 10.84
C ILE A 140 -19.55 12.25 9.76
N MET A 141 -19.95 13.48 10.10
CA MET A 141 -20.46 14.40 9.07
C MET A 141 -19.33 14.85 8.14
N ASN A 142 -19.61 14.82 6.84
CA ASN A 142 -18.66 15.05 5.76
C ASN A 142 -19.09 16.19 4.81
N GLN A 143 -18.21 16.60 3.90
CA GLN A 143 -18.52 17.61 2.87
C GLN A 143 -19.13 16.97 1.61
N ASN A 144 -20.38 16.50 1.69
CA ASN A 144 -21.08 15.83 0.57
C ASN A 144 -20.31 14.63 0.00
N ASP A 145 -19.57 13.94 0.86
CA ASP A 145 -18.76 12.78 0.53
C ASP A 145 -19.47 11.50 1.04
N TYR A 146 -19.74 10.58 0.10
CA TYR A 146 -20.40 9.29 0.34
C TYR A 146 -19.47 8.21 0.94
N HIS A 147 -18.15 8.34 0.76
CA HIS A 147 -17.14 7.43 1.33
C HIS A 147 -16.73 7.83 2.75
N GLY A 148 -16.91 9.11 3.09
CA GLY A 148 -16.98 9.60 4.46
C GLY A 148 -15.62 10.00 5.07
N TYR A 149 -14.60 10.21 4.24
CA TYR A 149 -13.24 10.57 4.68
C TYR A 149 -13.03 12.10 4.71
N GLY A 150 -13.77 12.87 3.91
CA GLY A 150 -13.76 14.34 3.90
C GLY A 150 -14.48 14.98 5.11
N GLY A 151 -13.99 14.71 6.31
CA GLY A 151 -14.68 15.00 7.58
C GLY A 151 -14.78 16.49 7.94
N VAL A 152 -15.95 16.90 8.47
CA VAL A 152 -16.18 18.25 9.02
C VAL A 152 -16.64 18.25 10.48
N ASP A 153 -17.66 17.49 10.89
CA ASP A 153 -18.09 17.39 12.30
C ASP A 153 -17.82 15.97 12.83
N PHE A 154 -16.67 15.85 13.49
CA PHE A 154 -16.14 14.60 14.04
C PHE A 154 -16.89 14.10 15.28
N LEU A 155 -17.90 14.84 15.77
CA LEU A 155 -18.76 14.47 16.89
C LEU A 155 -20.23 14.20 16.49
N LYS A 156 -20.57 14.35 15.20
CA LYS A 156 -21.91 14.13 14.66
C LYS A 156 -21.87 13.10 13.54
N VAL A 157 -22.87 12.22 13.48
CA VAL A 157 -23.10 11.33 12.33
C VAL A 157 -23.52 12.14 11.10
N ASP A 158 -23.11 11.73 9.90
CA ASP A 158 -23.56 12.38 8.66
C ASP A 158 -25.08 12.27 8.49
N PRO A 159 -25.78 13.37 8.14
CA PRO A 159 -27.22 13.36 7.98
C PRO A 159 -27.75 12.44 6.87
N HIS A 160 -26.92 11.99 5.91
CA HIS A 160 -27.32 10.95 4.95
C HIS A 160 -27.33 9.54 5.59
N PHE A 161 -26.48 9.27 6.60
CA PHE A 161 -26.40 7.97 7.27
C PHE A 161 -27.32 7.85 8.49
N GLY A 162 -27.87 8.95 8.98
CA GLY A 162 -28.84 8.99 10.08
C GLY A 162 -28.41 9.92 11.22
N THR A 163 -28.42 9.42 12.46
CA THR A 163 -28.10 10.22 13.65
C THR A 163 -27.19 9.51 14.64
N ASN A 164 -26.61 10.30 15.56
CA ASN A 164 -25.91 9.82 16.76
C ASN A 164 -26.77 8.86 17.62
N ASP A 165 -28.10 8.95 17.57
CA ASP A 165 -28.98 8.03 18.28
C ASP A 165 -29.13 6.69 17.53
N ASP A 166 -29.20 6.70 16.18
CA ASP A 166 -29.20 5.49 15.34
C ASP A 166 -27.86 4.74 15.45
N TYR A 167 -26.73 5.46 15.47
CA TYR A 167 -25.43 4.83 15.70
C TYR A 167 -25.36 4.13 17.06
N ARG A 168 -25.94 4.74 18.10
CA ARG A 168 -26.02 4.12 19.43
C ARG A 168 -27.00 2.94 19.47
N GLU A 169 -28.02 2.92 18.62
CA GLU A 169 -28.91 1.77 18.42
C GLU A 169 -28.17 0.63 17.72
N LEU A 170 -27.40 0.91 16.67
CA LEU A 170 -26.56 -0.07 15.97
C LEU A 170 -25.56 -0.75 16.92
N VAL A 171 -24.84 0.01 17.74
CA VAL A 171 -23.94 -0.57 18.75
C VAL A 171 -24.70 -1.46 19.73
N GLN A 172 -25.87 -1.05 20.23
CA GLN A 172 -26.67 -1.85 21.15
C GLN A 172 -27.23 -3.14 20.52
N GLU A 173 -27.70 -3.08 19.28
CA GLU A 173 -28.25 -4.23 18.56
C GLU A 173 -27.15 -5.21 18.08
N ALA A 174 -25.93 -4.71 17.81
CA ALA A 174 -24.74 -5.54 17.59
C ALA A 174 -24.29 -6.23 18.89
N HIS A 175 -24.20 -5.51 20.01
CA HIS A 175 -23.87 -6.06 21.34
C HIS A 175 -24.89 -7.13 21.77
N ALA A 176 -26.19 -6.89 21.52
CA ALA A 176 -27.25 -7.86 21.77
C ALA A 176 -27.11 -9.16 20.93
N ARG A 177 -26.42 -9.08 19.79
CA ARG A 177 -26.05 -10.20 18.91
C ARG A 177 -24.67 -10.80 19.20
N ASN A 178 -24.01 -10.39 20.30
CA ASN A 178 -22.66 -10.77 20.69
C ASN A 178 -21.58 -10.34 19.65
N MET A 179 -21.84 -9.27 18.90
CA MET A 179 -20.92 -8.69 17.91
C MET A 179 -20.33 -7.38 18.43
N LYS A 180 -19.07 -7.08 18.07
CA LYS A 180 -18.41 -5.78 18.29
C LYS A 180 -18.76 -4.78 17.19
N VAL A 181 -18.62 -3.48 17.47
CA VAL A 181 -18.61 -2.42 16.44
C VAL A 181 -17.28 -1.66 16.50
N TYR A 182 -16.57 -1.65 15.37
CA TYR A 182 -15.40 -0.84 15.12
C TYR A 182 -15.80 0.35 14.26
N MET A 183 -15.34 1.54 14.65
CA MET A 183 -15.48 2.75 13.86
C MET A 183 -14.22 2.96 13.04
N ASP A 184 -14.36 3.35 11.79
CA ASP A 184 -13.27 3.87 10.99
C ASP A 184 -13.00 5.34 11.35
N ILE A 185 -11.73 5.69 11.58
CA ILE A 185 -11.34 6.99 12.14
C ILE A 185 -10.26 7.67 11.30
N VAL A 186 -10.45 8.95 11.03
CA VAL A 186 -9.53 9.80 10.28
C VAL A 186 -8.76 10.68 11.26
N VAL A 187 -7.45 10.46 11.35
CA VAL A 187 -6.53 11.28 12.16
C VAL A 187 -5.59 12.15 11.32
N ASN A 188 -5.49 11.88 10.01
CA ASN A 188 -4.57 12.56 9.11
C ASN A 188 -5.10 13.92 8.61
N HIS A 189 -6.35 13.96 8.18
CA HIS A 189 -6.87 15.07 7.36
C HIS A 189 -8.32 15.42 7.70
N THR A 190 -8.84 16.44 7.03
CA THR A 190 -10.24 16.86 7.08
C THR A 190 -10.71 17.27 5.67
N ALA A 191 -11.99 17.61 5.49
CA ALA A 191 -12.54 18.00 4.19
C ALA A 191 -11.78 19.15 3.49
N ASP A 192 -11.64 19.08 2.15
CA ASP A 192 -11.07 20.12 1.26
C ASP A 192 -11.89 21.42 1.34
N ILE A 193 -11.48 22.29 2.27
CA ILE A 193 -12.04 23.63 2.46
C ILE A 193 -10.98 24.70 2.76
N ILE A 194 -9.69 24.36 2.82
CA ILE A 194 -8.59 25.31 2.96
C ILE A 194 -7.94 25.54 1.59
N PHE A 195 -7.73 26.80 1.27
CA PHE A 195 -7.15 27.25 0.00
C PHE A 195 -5.94 28.14 0.27
N TYR A 196 -5.06 28.26 -0.73
CA TYR A 196 -3.80 28.99 -0.57
C TYR A 196 -3.83 30.33 -1.31
N GLU A 197 -3.48 31.44 -0.63
CA GLU A 197 -3.50 32.79 -1.25
C GLU A 197 -2.58 32.91 -2.47
N GLU A 198 -1.51 32.11 -2.54
CA GLU A 198 -0.59 32.08 -3.68
C GLU A 198 -1.15 31.36 -4.93
N GLY A 199 -2.30 30.70 -4.85
CA GLY A 199 -3.02 30.16 -6.02
C GLY A 199 -2.37 28.96 -6.70
N SER A 200 -1.66 28.12 -5.94
CA SER A 200 -1.07 26.84 -6.38
C SER A 200 -1.21 25.83 -5.24
N SER A 201 -1.43 24.57 -5.59
CA SER A 201 -1.52 23.43 -4.65
C SER A 201 -0.36 22.45 -4.79
N ASN A 202 0.72 22.80 -5.50
CA ASN A 202 1.89 21.93 -5.65
C ASN A 202 2.62 21.81 -4.30
N TYR A 203 3.14 20.63 -3.97
CA TYR A 203 3.91 20.43 -2.73
C TYR A 203 5.07 21.43 -2.57
N ARG A 204 5.20 22.02 -1.38
CA ARG A 204 6.35 22.81 -0.93
C ARG A 204 7.17 22.05 0.09
N ASP A 205 8.43 21.78 -0.24
CA ASP A 205 9.36 21.11 0.66
C ASP A 205 9.69 21.92 1.91
N THR A 206 10.20 21.25 2.96
CA THR A 206 10.50 21.87 4.26
C THR A 206 11.52 23.02 4.22
N SER A 207 12.33 23.18 3.16
CA SER A 207 13.19 24.36 2.98
C SER A 207 12.42 25.63 2.60
N LEU A 208 11.20 25.48 2.08
CA LEU A 208 10.29 26.56 1.75
C LEU A 208 9.27 26.78 2.89
N PRO A 209 8.83 28.03 3.10
CA PRO A 209 7.70 28.30 3.99
C PRO A 209 6.42 27.65 3.45
N PRO A 210 5.52 27.16 4.32
CA PRO A 210 4.20 26.72 3.90
C PRO A 210 3.43 27.85 3.20
N TYR A 211 2.35 27.50 2.53
CA TYR A 211 1.44 28.45 1.91
C TYR A 211 0.77 29.37 2.94
N THR A 212 0.13 30.45 2.47
CA THR A 212 -0.74 31.27 3.32
C THR A 212 -2.17 30.74 3.22
N PRO A 213 -2.68 30.01 4.24
CA PRO A 213 -4.01 29.42 4.18
C PRO A 213 -5.12 30.45 4.35
N THR A 214 -6.22 30.19 3.67
CA THR A 214 -7.46 30.96 3.73
C THR A 214 -8.65 30.03 3.49
N THR A 215 -9.84 30.41 3.92
CA THR A 215 -11.06 29.62 3.70
C THR A 215 -12.26 30.53 3.43
N SER A 216 -13.35 29.97 2.93
CA SER A 216 -14.55 30.74 2.62
C SER A 216 -15.18 31.30 3.91
N PRO A 217 -15.81 32.50 3.88
CA PRO A 217 -16.54 33.02 5.04
C PRO A 217 -17.73 32.15 5.50
N GLU A 218 -18.15 31.20 4.67
CA GLU A 218 -19.21 30.23 4.96
C GLU A 218 -18.63 28.96 5.62
N ASN A 219 -17.39 28.61 5.28
CA ASN A 219 -16.65 27.45 5.79
C ASN A 219 -15.90 27.73 7.11
N ALA A 220 -15.55 28.98 7.40
CA ALA A 220 -14.63 29.38 8.48
C ALA A 220 -15.03 29.01 9.93
N ASN A 221 -16.19 28.39 10.15
CA ASN A 221 -16.64 27.84 11.45
C ASN A 221 -17.42 26.52 11.26
N VAL A 222 -17.20 25.79 10.15
CA VAL A 222 -17.97 24.57 9.81
C VAL A 222 -17.41 23.31 10.45
N LYS A 223 -16.10 23.27 10.76
CA LYS A 223 -15.47 22.09 11.35
C LYS A 223 -15.75 22.03 12.87
N ASN A 224 -15.92 20.82 13.40
CA ASN A 224 -16.19 20.59 14.83
C ASN A 224 -15.46 19.32 15.29
N PRO A 225 -14.70 19.33 16.40
CA PRO A 225 -14.52 20.41 17.39
C PRO A 225 -13.82 21.67 16.87
N ALA A 226 -13.93 22.75 17.64
CA ALA A 226 -13.57 24.09 17.18
C ALA A 226 -12.09 24.28 16.75
N PHE A 227 -11.15 23.48 17.29
CA PHE A 227 -9.71 23.57 16.95
C PHE A 227 -9.43 23.28 15.47
N LEU A 228 -10.28 22.49 14.81
CA LEU A 228 -10.21 22.17 13.37
C LEU A 228 -10.52 23.38 12.47
N ASN A 229 -10.93 24.53 13.02
CA ASN A 229 -11.09 25.78 12.25
C ASN A 229 -9.88 26.72 12.37
N ASP A 230 -8.87 26.40 13.20
CA ASP A 230 -7.65 27.20 13.24
C ASP A 230 -6.70 26.73 12.13
N LEU A 231 -6.44 27.61 11.17
CA LEU A 231 -5.68 27.28 9.97
C LEU A 231 -4.19 27.00 10.26
N SER A 232 -3.69 27.30 11.47
CA SER A 232 -2.33 26.91 11.88
C SER A 232 -2.22 25.47 12.40
N ASN A 233 -3.32 24.72 12.49
CA ASN A 233 -3.34 23.31 12.87
C ASN A 233 -3.16 22.35 11.67
N TYR A 234 -2.70 22.89 10.53
CA TYR A 234 -2.57 22.21 9.24
C TYR A 234 -1.15 22.40 8.70
N ASN A 235 -0.62 21.41 7.97
CA ASN A 235 0.72 21.50 7.40
C ASN A 235 0.80 22.58 6.30
N ASN A 236 -0.28 22.79 5.54
CA ASN A 236 -0.43 23.87 4.55
C ASN A 236 0.67 23.88 3.47
N ARG A 237 1.09 22.72 2.97
CA ARG A 237 2.19 22.59 1.98
C ARG A 237 1.74 22.25 0.57
N GLY A 238 0.45 22.06 0.30
CA GLY A 238 -0.02 21.59 -0.99
C GLY A 238 -0.08 20.06 -1.09
N SER A 239 -0.71 19.57 -2.16
CA SER A 239 -1.02 18.16 -2.40
C SER A 239 0.22 17.28 -2.33
N SER A 240 0.08 16.15 -1.64
CA SER A 240 1.15 15.15 -1.49
C SER A 240 1.66 14.65 -2.85
N THR A 241 2.97 14.34 -2.94
CA THR A 241 3.51 13.51 -4.02
C THR A 241 3.72 12.05 -3.58
N PHE A 242 3.16 11.67 -2.42
CA PHE A 242 3.22 10.35 -1.78
C PHE A 242 4.64 9.80 -1.53
N ALA A 243 5.65 10.66 -1.62
CA ALA A 243 7.07 10.31 -1.57
C ALA A 243 7.85 11.24 -0.63
N GLY A 244 8.79 10.67 0.13
CA GLY A 244 9.59 11.39 1.12
C GLY A 244 8.74 12.14 2.15
N GLU A 245 9.19 13.32 2.55
CA GLU A 245 8.46 14.19 3.50
C GLU A 245 7.04 14.59 3.03
N SER A 246 6.79 14.67 1.71
CA SER A 246 5.45 15.00 1.19
C SER A 246 4.40 13.94 1.55
N SER A 247 4.82 12.70 1.80
CA SER A 247 3.93 11.62 2.22
C SER A 247 3.37 11.82 3.63
N TYR A 248 3.89 12.78 4.41
CA TYR A 248 3.52 13.04 5.81
C TYR A 248 3.13 14.50 6.12
N LEU A 249 3.17 15.38 5.11
CA LEU A 249 3.07 16.84 5.29
C LEU A 249 2.26 17.54 4.17
N GLY A 250 1.57 16.78 3.31
CA GLY A 250 0.95 17.29 2.09
C GLY A 250 -0.45 16.74 1.85
N ASP A 251 -1.31 17.56 1.26
CA ASP A 251 -2.77 17.36 1.23
C ASP A 251 -3.13 16.03 0.53
N PHE A 252 -3.75 15.10 1.28
CA PHE A 252 -4.00 13.72 0.84
C PHE A 252 -5.13 13.69 -0.19
N PHE A 253 -4.77 13.55 -1.48
CA PHE A 253 -5.67 13.79 -2.63
C PHE A 253 -6.44 15.14 -2.57
N GLY A 254 -5.87 16.14 -1.89
CA GLY A 254 -6.49 17.46 -1.69
C GLY A 254 -7.22 17.65 -0.36
N LEU A 255 -7.37 16.61 0.47
CA LEU A 255 -7.95 16.73 1.80
C LEU A 255 -6.99 17.48 2.75
N ASP A 256 -7.52 18.49 3.45
CA ASP A 256 -6.77 19.42 4.31
C ASP A 256 -5.95 18.65 5.38
N ASP A 257 -4.61 18.64 5.25
CA ASP A 257 -3.68 17.79 6.03
C ASP A 257 -3.26 18.40 7.39
N LEU A 258 -3.52 17.68 8.49
CA LEU A 258 -3.34 18.16 9.86
C LEU A 258 -1.87 18.12 10.29
N ASP A 259 -1.39 19.21 10.90
CA ASP A 259 -0.07 19.21 11.55
C ASP A 259 -0.17 18.48 12.90
N THR A 260 0.03 17.16 12.84
CA THR A 260 -0.03 16.25 13.98
C THR A 260 1.14 16.38 14.96
N THR A 261 2.05 17.36 14.76
CA THR A 261 3.00 17.82 15.78
C THR A 261 2.39 18.82 16.76
N GLN A 262 1.26 19.47 16.42
CA GLN A 262 0.66 20.50 17.26
C GLN A 262 -0.07 19.87 18.48
N PRO A 263 0.22 20.31 19.72
CA PRO A 263 -0.44 19.78 20.91
C PRO A 263 -1.97 19.90 20.87
N ASP A 264 -2.50 21.01 20.36
CA ASP A 264 -3.95 21.24 20.21
C ASP A 264 -4.61 20.23 19.24
N VAL A 265 -3.86 19.71 18.25
CA VAL A 265 -4.31 18.66 17.32
C VAL A 265 -4.26 17.29 18.00
N ILE A 266 -3.15 16.97 18.68
CA ILE A 266 -2.96 15.68 19.39
C ILE A 266 -4.00 15.53 20.50
N GLU A 267 -4.13 16.52 21.39
CA GLU A 267 -5.13 16.52 22.47
C GLU A 267 -6.56 16.52 21.89
N GLY A 268 -6.80 17.29 20.82
CA GLY A 268 -8.10 17.38 20.16
C GLY A 268 -8.58 16.05 19.52
N LEU A 269 -7.70 15.33 18.82
CA LEU A 269 -8.01 14.03 18.23
C LEU A 269 -8.22 12.95 19.30
N ILE A 270 -7.45 13.00 20.40
CA ILE A 270 -7.68 12.11 21.56
C ILE A 270 -9.07 12.36 22.16
N ASP A 271 -9.46 13.62 22.43
CA ASP A 271 -10.77 13.98 23.00
C ASP A 271 -11.95 13.56 22.09
N ILE A 272 -11.81 13.69 20.76
CA ILE A 272 -12.79 13.19 19.78
C ILE A 272 -13.02 11.69 19.97
N TYR A 273 -11.96 10.89 19.89
CA TYR A 273 -12.11 9.43 19.85
C TYR A 273 -12.36 8.81 21.24
N GLN A 274 -11.96 9.47 22.33
CA GLN A 274 -12.47 9.16 23.66
C GLN A 274 -13.98 9.41 23.78
N THR A 275 -14.52 10.46 23.14
CA THR A 275 -15.98 10.72 23.14
C THR A 275 -16.75 9.58 22.45
N TRP A 276 -16.26 9.04 21.33
CA TRP A 276 -16.88 7.89 20.66
C TRP A 276 -16.91 6.62 21.54
N ILE A 277 -15.82 6.34 22.27
CA ILE A 277 -15.75 5.23 23.22
C ILE A 277 -16.70 5.43 24.39
N GLY A 278 -16.76 6.64 24.96
CA GLY A 278 -17.52 6.95 26.18
C GLY A 278 -19.04 7.14 25.98
N GLU A 279 -19.47 7.78 24.89
CA GLU A 279 -20.90 8.12 24.67
C GLU A 279 -21.67 7.14 23.77
N TYR A 280 -20.96 6.45 22.87
CA TYR A 280 -21.55 5.54 21.88
C TYR A 280 -21.17 4.08 22.12
N GLY A 281 -20.03 3.83 22.78
CA GLY A 281 -19.67 2.50 23.26
C GLY A 281 -19.03 1.61 22.20
N VAL A 282 -18.31 2.18 21.24
CA VAL A 282 -17.53 1.44 20.22
C VAL A 282 -16.47 0.52 20.85
N ASP A 283 -16.13 -0.58 20.19
CA ASP A 283 -15.27 -1.66 20.71
C ASP A 283 -13.85 -1.68 20.14
N GLY A 284 -13.59 -0.86 19.12
CA GLY A 284 -12.28 -0.69 18.51
C GLY A 284 -12.30 0.34 17.39
N PHE A 285 -11.15 0.53 16.74
CA PHE A 285 -11.01 1.42 15.58
C PHE A 285 -10.25 0.76 14.42
N ARG A 286 -10.66 1.02 13.17
CA ARG A 286 -9.73 1.02 12.02
C ARG A 286 -9.24 2.45 11.87
N ILE A 287 -7.94 2.64 11.69
CA ILE A 287 -7.34 3.97 11.56
C ILE A 287 -6.97 4.20 10.11
N ASP A 288 -7.64 5.16 9.49
CA ASP A 288 -7.44 5.56 8.11
C ASP A 288 -6.04 6.13 7.86
N THR A 289 -5.54 5.90 6.64
CA THR A 289 -4.32 6.53 6.08
C THR A 289 -3.12 6.57 7.03
N ALA A 290 -2.97 5.58 7.91
CA ALA A 290 -1.99 5.62 9.00
C ALA A 290 -0.52 5.75 8.52
N ARG A 291 -0.22 5.25 7.32
CA ARG A 291 1.06 5.48 6.60
C ARG A 291 1.42 6.97 6.40
N HIS A 292 0.43 7.86 6.38
CA HIS A 292 0.57 9.27 6.03
C HIS A 292 0.64 10.22 7.24
N VAL A 293 0.36 9.72 8.45
CA VAL A 293 0.46 10.56 9.66
C VAL A 293 1.93 10.68 10.10
N GLN A 294 2.32 11.87 10.57
CA GLN A 294 3.64 12.12 11.15
C GLN A 294 3.91 11.14 12.31
N PHE A 295 5.00 10.37 12.21
CA PHE A 295 5.16 9.13 13.00
C PHE A 295 5.13 9.32 14.53
N ASP A 296 5.62 10.45 15.05
CA ASP A 296 5.65 10.76 16.49
C ASP A 296 4.25 10.99 17.11
N PHE A 297 3.19 11.06 16.30
CA PHE A 297 1.79 11.07 16.75
C PHE A 297 1.40 9.75 17.45
N TRP A 298 1.82 8.62 16.89
CA TRP A 298 1.34 7.29 17.27
C TRP A 298 1.58 6.89 18.73
N PRO A 299 2.81 7.01 19.30
CA PRO A 299 3.06 6.69 20.71
C PRO A 299 2.42 7.68 21.70
N GLN A 300 1.79 8.77 21.22
CA GLN A 300 0.98 9.67 22.04
C GLN A 300 -0.51 9.29 21.95
N PHE A 301 -1.02 9.11 20.74
CA PHE A 301 -2.43 8.80 20.47
C PHE A 301 -2.83 7.39 20.93
N SER A 302 -2.11 6.36 20.48
CA SER A 302 -2.53 4.96 20.67
C SER A 302 -2.62 4.58 22.16
N PRO A 303 -1.60 4.86 23.01
CA PRO A 303 -1.70 4.56 24.44
C PRO A 303 -2.78 5.38 25.14
N ALA A 304 -3.05 6.63 24.72
CA ALA A 304 -4.08 7.46 25.35
C ALA A 304 -5.49 6.88 25.11
N ILE A 305 -5.77 6.41 23.89
CA ILE A 305 -7.04 5.76 23.54
C ILE A 305 -7.19 4.40 24.26
N LEU A 306 -6.16 3.56 24.25
CA LEU A 306 -6.19 2.24 24.88
C LEU A 306 -6.39 2.33 26.41
N ASN A 307 -5.69 3.25 27.08
CA ASN A 307 -5.88 3.48 28.51
C ASN A 307 -7.30 3.98 28.82
N TYR A 308 -7.85 4.91 28.03
CA TYR A 308 -9.23 5.37 28.23
C TYR A 308 -10.26 4.25 28.04
N ALA A 309 -10.08 3.39 27.03
CA ALA A 309 -10.96 2.24 26.82
C ALA A 309 -10.92 1.25 27.99
N VAL A 310 -9.75 1.01 28.58
CA VAL A 310 -9.61 0.25 29.84
C VAL A 310 -10.36 0.92 30.99
N GLU A 311 -10.31 2.25 31.12
CA GLU A 311 -11.09 3.00 32.13
C GLU A 311 -12.60 2.93 31.90
N GLN A 312 -13.08 2.88 30.65
CA GLN A 312 -14.48 2.61 30.31
C GLN A 312 -14.88 1.13 30.46
N GLY A 313 -13.97 0.26 30.90
CA GLY A 313 -14.24 -1.15 31.15
C GLY A 313 -14.18 -2.05 29.91
N LYS A 314 -13.49 -1.62 28.84
CA LYS A 314 -13.23 -2.38 27.61
C LYS A 314 -11.75 -2.80 27.55
N PRO A 315 -11.30 -3.79 28.35
CA PRO A 315 -9.90 -4.21 28.41
C PRO A 315 -9.42 -4.99 27.17
N ASN A 316 -10.33 -5.33 26.26
CA ASN A 316 -10.03 -5.91 24.95
C ASN A 316 -10.46 -4.98 23.80
N PHE A 317 -10.41 -3.67 24.04
CA PHE A 317 -10.46 -2.67 22.97
C PHE A 317 -9.17 -2.77 22.14
N SER A 318 -9.30 -2.72 20.83
CA SER A 318 -8.17 -2.89 19.91
C SER A 318 -8.32 -1.98 18.69
N MET A 319 -7.19 -1.59 18.10
CA MET A 319 -7.14 -0.73 16.93
C MET A 319 -6.22 -1.35 15.89
N PHE A 320 -6.51 -1.14 14.61
CA PHE A 320 -5.60 -1.51 13.53
C PHE A 320 -5.46 -0.37 12.51
N GLY A 321 -4.22 -0.04 12.15
CA GLY A 321 -3.92 1.03 11.19
C GLY A 321 -3.85 0.56 9.75
N GLU A 322 -4.20 1.44 8.82
CA GLU A 322 -3.89 1.27 7.41
C GLU A 322 -2.46 1.71 7.09
N VAL A 323 -1.58 0.74 6.91
CA VAL A 323 -0.25 0.99 6.34
C VAL A 323 -0.21 0.38 4.95
N PHE A 324 -0.57 1.18 3.94
CA PHE A 324 -0.59 0.76 2.53
C PHE A 324 0.85 0.54 2.01
N GLU A 325 1.41 -0.63 2.30
CA GLU A 325 2.74 -1.07 1.88
C GLU A 325 2.74 -2.62 1.82
N GLN A 326 3.04 -3.18 0.65
CA GLN A 326 2.89 -4.62 0.37
C GLN A 326 4.22 -5.40 0.38
N SER A 327 5.34 -4.72 0.58
CA SER A 327 6.69 -5.27 0.38
C SER A 327 7.64 -5.01 1.56
N ASP A 328 7.65 -3.81 2.13
CA ASP A 328 8.50 -3.47 3.27
C ASP A 328 7.83 -3.82 4.61
N ILE A 329 7.96 -5.09 4.99
CA ILE A 329 7.48 -5.63 6.27
C ILE A 329 8.15 -4.92 7.47
N ALA A 330 9.39 -4.47 7.33
CA ALA A 330 10.08 -3.76 8.41
C ALA A 330 9.43 -2.39 8.66
N PHE A 331 9.17 -1.62 7.59
CA PHE A 331 8.41 -0.37 7.66
C PHE A 331 7.01 -0.59 8.23
N VAL A 332 6.24 -1.57 7.73
CA VAL A 332 4.88 -1.88 8.22
C VAL A 332 4.90 -2.24 9.71
N SER A 333 5.84 -3.08 10.16
CA SER A 333 5.96 -3.46 11.57
C SER A 333 6.29 -2.29 12.51
N SER A 334 6.94 -1.23 12.01
CA SER A 334 7.32 -0.09 12.85
C SER A 334 6.12 0.58 13.52
N PHE A 335 4.96 0.63 12.86
CA PHE A 335 3.71 1.16 13.39
C PHE A 335 3.17 0.33 14.57
N THR A 336 3.35 -0.99 14.54
CA THR A 336 2.98 -1.87 15.66
C THR A 336 3.97 -1.84 16.83
N LYS A 337 5.22 -1.44 16.59
CA LYS A 337 6.30 -1.41 17.59
C LYS A 337 6.54 -0.01 18.15
N ALA A 338 7.27 0.82 17.41
CA ALA A 338 7.57 2.20 17.80
C ALA A 338 6.32 3.11 17.77
N GLY A 339 5.37 2.83 16.88
CA GLY A 339 4.07 3.50 16.87
C GLY A 339 3.07 3.00 17.91
N GLN A 340 3.30 1.83 18.52
CA GLN A 340 2.43 1.22 19.54
C GLN A 340 0.96 1.04 19.09
N LEU A 341 0.71 0.83 17.80
CA LEU A 341 -0.60 0.35 17.31
C LEU A 341 -0.76 -1.14 17.67
N PRO A 342 -1.92 -1.60 18.19
CA PRO A 342 -2.13 -3.01 18.51
C PRO A 342 -2.03 -3.96 17.30
N SER A 343 -2.26 -3.45 16.09
CA SER A 343 -2.29 -4.20 14.83
C SER A 343 -2.27 -3.25 13.62
N VAL A 344 -2.16 -3.79 12.41
CA VAL A 344 -2.32 -3.12 11.11
C VAL A 344 -2.99 -4.07 10.10
N LEU A 345 -3.54 -3.50 9.02
CA LEU A 345 -3.98 -4.27 7.85
C LEU A 345 -2.79 -5.00 7.21
N ASP A 346 -2.94 -6.29 6.93
CA ASP A 346 -1.86 -7.13 6.39
C ASP A 346 -1.74 -7.00 4.86
N PHE A 347 -1.37 -5.80 4.40
CA PHE A 347 -1.05 -5.52 3.00
C PHE A 347 0.03 -6.46 2.42
N PRO A 348 1.09 -6.87 3.17
CA PRO A 348 2.03 -7.89 2.71
C PRO A 348 1.39 -9.25 2.45
N MET A 349 0.47 -9.73 3.31
CA MET A 349 -0.28 -10.96 3.03
C MET A 349 -1.25 -10.80 1.86
N TYR A 350 -1.99 -9.69 1.78
CA TYR A 350 -2.87 -9.39 0.64
C TYR A 350 -2.13 -9.53 -0.71
N GLY A 351 -0.98 -8.86 -0.88
CA GLY A 351 -0.22 -8.89 -2.12
C GLY A 351 0.27 -10.30 -2.51
N ARG A 352 0.66 -11.12 -1.52
CA ARG A 352 1.03 -12.53 -1.74
C ARG A 352 -0.17 -13.42 -2.01
N VAL A 353 -1.33 -13.17 -1.38
CA VAL A 353 -2.57 -13.92 -1.63
C VAL A 353 -3.10 -13.66 -3.03
N ARG A 354 -3.13 -12.40 -3.49
CA ARG A 354 -3.47 -12.07 -4.88
C ARG A 354 -2.56 -12.85 -5.85
N SER A 355 -1.24 -12.72 -5.69
CA SER A 355 -0.24 -13.40 -6.52
C SER A 355 -0.48 -14.92 -6.61
N VAL A 356 -0.68 -15.57 -5.46
CA VAL A 356 -0.71 -17.05 -5.39
C VAL A 356 -2.06 -17.67 -5.76
N PHE A 357 -3.18 -17.09 -5.30
CA PHE A 357 -4.51 -17.68 -5.46
C PHE A 357 -5.25 -17.17 -6.71
N SER A 358 -4.98 -15.93 -7.13
CA SER A 358 -5.47 -15.38 -8.40
C SER A 358 -4.44 -15.63 -9.52
N GLY A 359 -3.34 -14.88 -9.55
CA GLY A 359 -2.31 -14.93 -10.59
C GLY A 359 -1.61 -16.28 -10.76
N GLY A 360 -1.70 -17.16 -9.76
CA GLY A 360 -1.18 -18.52 -9.85
C GLY A 360 0.33 -18.61 -9.70
N ASP A 361 0.92 -17.79 -8.83
CA ASP A 361 2.33 -17.88 -8.44
C ASP A 361 2.67 -19.14 -7.62
N ASN A 362 3.94 -19.22 -7.20
CA ASN A 362 4.46 -20.23 -6.29
C ASN A 362 4.10 -19.91 -4.82
N VAL A 363 3.53 -20.90 -4.13
CA VAL A 363 3.16 -20.82 -2.70
C VAL A 363 4.35 -20.56 -1.76
N SER A 364 5.61 -20.75 -2.20
CA SER A 364 6.78 -20.43 -1.37
C SER A 364 6.84 -18.95 -0.98
N SER A 365 6.29 -18.06 -1.81
CA SER A 365 6.23 -16.62 -1.49
C SER A 365 5.41 -16.31 -0.22
N LEU A 366 4.49 -17.22 0.16
CA LEU A 366 3.77 -17.17 1.44
C LEU A 366 4.59 -17.73 2.60
N THR A 367 5.45 -18.75 2.38
CA THR A 367 6.40 -19.18 3.42
C THR A 367 7.48 -18.14 3.66
N ASP A 368 7.92 -17.43 2.63
CA ASP A 368 8.93 -16.38 2.75
C ASP A 368 8.38 -15.16 3.52
N LEU A 369 7.08 -14.86 3.32
CA LEU A 369 6.31 -13.92 4.15
C LEU A 369 6.23 -14.36 5.62
N PHE A 370 5.76 -15.59 5.89
CA PHE A 370 5.60 -16.06 7.28
C PHE A 370 6.93 -16.31 8.01
N ASN A 371 8.04 -16.48 7.28
CA ASN A 371 9.41 -16.47 7.84
C ASN A 371 9.92 -15.03 8.12
N SER A 372 9.10 -14.01 7.86
CA SER A 372 9.34 -12.59 8.19
C SER A 372 8.31 -12.06 9.21
N ASP A 373 7.52 -12.94 9.84
CA ASP A 373 6.56 -12.57 10.89
C ASP A 373 7.25 -12.11 12.19
N ASP A 374 8.54 -12.44 12.34
CA ASP A 374 9.44 -12.03 13.43
C ASP A 374 9.64 -10.51 13.56
N TRP A 375 9.43 -9.75 12.48
CA TRP A 375 9.34 -8.29 12.54
C TRP A 375 8.24 -7.83 13.50
N TYR A 376 7.05 -8.46 13.45
CA TYR A 376 5.90 -8.14 14.28
C TYR A 376 5.94 -8.73 15.69
N ASN A 377 6.98 -9.49 16.07
CA ASN A 377 7.13 -9.98 17.44
C ASN A 377 7.64 -8.85 18.35
N ASP A 378 6.79 -8.37 19.26
CA ASP A 378 7.13 -7.45 20.36
C ASP A 378 6.53 -7.95 21.69
N ALA A 379 6.60 -7.13 22.73
CA ALA A 379 6.05 -7.41 24.06
C ALA A 379 4.51 -7.44 24.10
N ASP A 380 3.83 -6.72 23.20
CA ASP A 380 2.38 -6.54 23.15
C ASP A 380 1.74 -6.70 21.74
N SER A 381 2.52 -6.62 20.66
CA SER A 381 2.08 -6.88 19.29
C SER A 381 2.57 -8.24 18.74
N SER A 382 1.86 -8.77 17.73
CA SER A 382 2.18 -10.06 17.11
C SER A 382 1.58 -10.21 15.71
N ALA A 383 2.28 -10.93 14.85
CA ALA A 383 1.82 -11.49 13.58
C ALA A 383 0.52 -12.33 13.65
N LEU A 384 0.03 -12.68 14.85
CA LEU A 384 -1.27 -13.34 15.06
C LEU A 384 -2.46 -12.39 15.19
N ASP A 385 -2.25 -11.08 15.35
CA ASP A 385 -3.31 -10.08 15.55
C ASP A 385 -3.48 -9.13 14.35
N LEU A 386 -2.67 -9.29 13.29
CA LEU A 386 -2.81 -8.60 12.00
C LEU A 386 -4.16 -8.91 11.34
N THR A 387 -4.76 -7.91 10.68
CA THR A 387 -6.06 -8.04 10.01
C THR A 387 -5.89 -8.41 8.53
N ASN A 388 -6.28 -9.65 8.19
CA ASN A 388 -6.16 -10.23 6.85
C ASN A 388 -7.33 -9.80 5.96
N PHE A 389 -7.05 -9.44 4.71
CA PHE A 389 -8.06 -9.22 3.68
C PHE A 389 -7.55 -9.74 2.32
N ILE A 390 -8.46 -9.95 1.36
CA ILE A 390 -8.12 -10.39 -0.01
C ILE A 390 -8.60 -9.42 -1.11
N GLY A 391 -9.35 -8.40 -0.71
CA GLY A 391 -9.80 -7.25 -1.48
C GLY A 391 -10.41 -6.24 -0.50
N ASN A 392 -10.53 -4.97 -0.89
CA ASN A 392 -11.16 -3.94 -0.06
C ASN A 392 -11.74 -2.80 -0.94
N HIS A 393 -12.13 -1.70 -0.30
CA HIS A 393 -12.71 -0.53 -0.96
C HIS A 393 -11.77 0.31 -1.84
N ASP A 394 -10.46 0.04 -1.84
CA ASP A 394 -9.47 0.81 -2.59
C ASP A 394 -8.75 -0.06 -3.61
N VAL A 395 -8.19 -1.20 -3.18
CA VAL A 395 -7.39 -2.09 -4.05
C VAL A 395 -8.23 -2.90 -5.03
N GLY A 396 -9.56 -2.84 -4.93
CA GLY A 396 -10.48 -3.70 -5.67
C GLY A 396 -10.83 -5.00 -4.93
N ARG A 397 -11.75 -5.76 -5.53
CA ARG A 397 -12.28 -7.02 -4.99
C ARG A 397 -11.49 -8.22 -5.51
N PHE A 398 -11.53 -9.33 -4.77
CA PHE A 398 -10.86 -10.56 -5.20
C PHE A 398 -11.43 -11.13 -6.51
N GLY A 399 -12.72 -10.88 -6.81
CA GLY A 399 -13.33 -11.28 -8.08
C GLY A 399 -12.71 -10.57 -9.28
N HIS A 400 -12.51 -9.25 -9.23
CA HIS A 400 -11.83 -8.47 -10.26
C HIS A 400 -10.46 -9.06 -10.62
N PHE A 401 -9.65 -9.43 -9.61
CA PHE A 401 -8.33 -10.01 -9.87
C PHE A 401 -8.41 -11.36 -10.60
N LEU A 402 -9.42 -12.19 -10.29
CA LEU A 402 -9.59 -13.49 -10.96
C LEU A 402 -9.94 -13.31 -12.44
N GLU A 403 -10.75 -12.31 -12.79
CA GLU A 403 -11.05 -11.97 -14.18
C GLU A 403 -9.81 -11.38 -14.89
N ALA A 404 -9.11 -10.43 -14.25
CA ALA A 404 -7.89 -9.82 -14.77
C ALA A 404 -6.75 -10.84 -14.99
N ASP A 405 -6.58 -11.79 -14.08
CA ASP A 405 -5.61 -12.89 -14.16
C ASP A 405 -6.11 -14.06 -15.06
N ASN A 406 -7.24 -13.88 -15.75
CA ASN A 406 -7.81 -14.80 -16.75
C ASN A 406 -8.14 -16.21 -16.20
N ALA A 407 -8.58 -16.32 -14.94
CA ALA A 407 -9.13 -17.56 -14.41
C ALA A 407 -10.39 -17.97 -15.21
N SER A 408 -10.66 -19.27 -15.35
CA SER A 408 -11.85 -19.73 -16.08
C SER A 408 -13.11 -19.76 -15.22
N GLU A 409 -14.29 -19.73 -15.86
CA GLU A 409 -15.62 -19.83 -15.23
C GLU A 409 -15.71 -20.98 -14.19
N ASP A 410 -15.22 -22.17 -14.56
CA ASP A 410 -15.21 -23.36 -13.70
C ASP A 410 -14.24 -23.21 -12.49
N GLU A 411 -13.32 -22.24 -12.51
CA GLU A 411 -12.34 -21.95 -11.45
C GLU A 411 -12.72 -20.76 -10.57
N MET A 412 -13.59 -19.83 -11.01
CA MET A 412 -13.96 -18.60 -10.30
C MET A 412 -14.38 -18.87 -8.84
N LEU A 413 -15.42 -19.69 -8.67
CA LEU A 413 -15.97 -20.02 -7.35
C LEU A 413 -14.98 -20.84 -6.51
N PRO A 414 -14.32 -21.91 -7.02
CA PRO A 414 -13.27 -22.60 -6.27
C PRO A 414 -12.10 -21.71 -5.82
N ARG A 415 -11.60 -20.79 -6.67
CA ARG A 415 -10.49 -19.89 -6.31
C ARG A 415 -10.89 -18.87 -5.27
N SER A 416 -12.04 -18.22 -5.42
CA SER A 416 -12.59 -17.30 -4.41
C SER A 416 -12.80 -18.03 -3.07
N MET A 417 -13.40 -19.22 -3.08
CA MET A 417 -13.60 -20.05 -1.89
C MET A 417 -12.27 -20.45 -1.22
N LEU A 418 -11.24 -20.76 -2.01
CA LEU A 418 -9.92 -21.16 -1.52
C LEU A 418 -9.13 -19.97 -0.93
N ALA A 419 -9.21 -18.78 -1.53
CA ALA A 419 -8.59 -17.56 -1.02
C ALA A 419 -9.23 -17.12 0.31
N HIS A 420 -10.57 -17.16 0.38
CA HIS A 420 -11.29 -16.93 1.63
C HIS A 420 -10.94 -17.97 2.71
N ALA A 421 -10.81 -19.25 2.35
CA ALA A 421 -10.35 -20.27 3.30
C ALA A 421 -8.94 -19.97 3.82
N PHE A 422 -8.03 -19.46 2.98
CA PHE A 422 -6.70 -19.06 3.41
C PHE A 422 -6.73 -17.85 4.35
N MET A 423 -7.55 -16.84 4.04
CA MET A 423 -7.78 -15.67 4.89
C MET A 423 -8.29 -16.03 6.29
N TYR A 424 -9.13 -17.07 6.41
CA TYR A 424 -9.65 -17.58 7.69
C TYR A 424 -8.69 -18.53 8.42
N PHE A 425 -7.86 -19.32 7.74
CA PHE A 425 -7.11 -20.43 8.37
C PHE A 425 -5.58 -20.29 8.37
N GLY A 426 -5.05 -19.22 7.78
CA GLY A 426 -3.74 -18.69 8.13
C GLY A 426 -3.70 -18.08 9.54
N ARG A 427 -2.57 -17.46 9.87
CA ARG A 427 -2.41 -16.50 10.99
C ARG A 427 -3.43 -15.36 10.92
N GLY A 428 -3.48 -14.51 11.93
CA GLY A 428 -4.21 -13.24 11.84
C GLY A 428 -5.73 -13.38 11.92
N VAL A 429 -6.41 -12.30 11.53
CA VAL A 429 -7.83 -12.07 11.80
C VAL A 429 -8.57 -11.77 10.50
N PRO A 430 -9.54 -12.59 10.07
CA PRO A 430 -10.18 -12.44 8.77
C PRO A 430 -11.11 -11.22 8.70
N VAL A 431 -10.96 -10.43 7.63
CA VAL A 431 -11.84 -9.34 7.23
C VAL A 431 -12.53 -9.70 5.91
N VAL A 432 -13.84 -9.94 5.95
CA VAL A 432 -14.68 -10.08 4.77
C VAL A 432 -15.14 -8.69 4.34
N TYR A 433 -14.94 -8.32 3.07
CA TYR A 433 -15.48 -7.07 2.52
C TYR A 433 -16.92 -7.32 2.02
N TYR A 434 -17.82 -6.36 2.22
CA TYR A 434 -19.24 -6.56 1.92
C TYR A 434 -19.46 -6.93 0.45
N GLY A 435 -20.32 -7.92 0.17
CA GLY A 435 -20.60 -8.39 -1.20
C GLY A 435 -19.64 -9.48 -1.70
N ASP A 436 -18.50 -9.72 -1.04
CA ASP A 436 -17.64 -10.87 -1.36
C ASP A 436 -18.37 -12.19 -1.10
N GLU A 437 -19.28 -12.23 -0.12
CA GLU A 437 -20.13 -13.39 0.17
C GLU A 437 -21.24 -13.62 -0.86
N GLN A 438 -21.51 -12.60 -1.69
CA GLN A 438 -22.39 -12.62 -2.87
C GLN A 438 -21.59 -12.71 -4.18
N GLY A 439 -20.25 -12.80 -4.10
CA GLY A 439 -19.36 -13.02 -5.24
C GLY A 439 -19.10 -11.82 -6.14
N PHE A 440 -19.28 -10.58 -5.67
CA PHE A 440 -19.08 -9.35 -6.47
C PHE A 440 -17.69 -9.33 -7.14
N THR A 441 -17.64 -9.04 -8.45
CA THR A 441 -16.38 -8.91 -9.21
C THR A 441 -15.87 -7.47 -9.17
N GLY A 442 -16.65 -6.51 -9.65
CA GLY A 442 -16.30 -5.09 -9.69
C GLY A 442 -15.33 -4.70 -10.82
N ASP A 443 -15.51 -3.48 -11.35
CA ASP A 443 -14.70 -2.94 -12.46
C ASP A 443 -13.23 -2.61 -12.08
N GLY A 444 -12.89 -2.64 -10.78
CA GLY A 444 -11.52 -2.41 -10.30
C GLY A 444 -11.44 -1.72 -8.94
N GLU A 445 -10.52 -0.75 -8.85
CA GLU A 445 -10.20 0.05 -7.66
C GLU A 445 -11.24 1.15 -7.38
N ASP A 446 -11.15 1.78 -6.19
CA ASP A 446 -12.00 2.92 -5.76
C ASP A 446 -13.51 2.68 -6.01
N THR A 447 -14.17 3.44 -6.89
CA THR A 447 -15.61 3.28 -7.16
C THR A 447 -15.96 1.95 -7.84
N GLY A 448 -15.02 1.29 -8.51
CA GLY A 448 -15.19 -0.06 -9.06
C GLY A 448 -15.36 -1.14 -7.98
N ALA A 449 -14.84 -0.91 -6.77
CA ALA A 449 -14.98 -1.82 -5.63
C ALA A 449 -16.32 -1.64 -4.88
N ARG A 450 -17.02 -0.52 -5.10
CA ARG A 450 -18.06 0.03 -4.20
C ARG A 450 -19.49 -0.09 -4.75
N ALA A 451 -19.78 -1.20 -5.44
CA ALA A 451 -21.12 -1.55 -5.95
C ALA A 451 -22.16 -1.77 -4.83
N ASP A 452 -23.45 -1.60 -5.16
CA ASP A 452 -24.55 -1.67 -4.17
C ASP A 452 -24.96 -3.11 -3.81
N MET A 453 -25.25 -3.36 -2.53
CA MET A 453 -25.86 -4.62 -2.07
C MET A 453 -27.38 -4.65 -2.25
N PHE A 454 -28.03 -3.50 -2.32
CA PHE A 454 -29.41 -3.37 -2.80
C PHE A 454 -29.42 -3.15 -4.33
N PRO A 455 -30.56 -3.25 -5.03
CA PRO A 455 -30.60 -3.15 -6.49
C PRO A 455 -29.99 -1.84 -7.02
N ALA A 456 -28.85 -1.93 -7.69
CA ALA A 456 -28.10 -0.80 -8.22
C ALA A 456 -28.83 -0.11 -9.41
N ASP A 457 -28.82 1.22 -9.46
CA ASP A 457 -29.30 2.03 -10.60
C ASP A 457 -28.15 2.37 -11.58
N LEU A 458 -26.91 2.42 -11.10
CA LEU A 458 -25.73 2.74 -11.92
C LEU A 458 -25.45 1.63 -12.93
N ALA A 459 -25.37 1.98 -14.22
CA ALA A 459 -25.26 1.01 -15.30
C ALA A 459 -24.07 0.04 -15.13
N ALA A 460 -22.89 0.54 -14.76
CA ALA A 460 -21.67 -0.24 -14.55
C ALA A 460 -21.70 -1.16 -13.31
N TYR A 461 -22.68 -0.99 -12.41
CA TYR A 461 -22.95 -1.95 -11.33
C TYR A 461 -24.03 -2.97 -11.75
N GLN A 462 -24.82 -2.71 -12.81
CA GLN A 462 -25.90 -3.62 -13.24
C GLN A 462 -25.42 -4.78 -14.11
N ASP A 463 -24.31 -4.62 -14.83
CA ASP A 463 -23.70 -5.64 -15.69
C ASP A 463 -22.45 -6.33 -15.10
N ASP A 464 -22.06 -5.97 -13.87
CA ASP A 464 -21.05 -6.70 -13.07
C ASP A 464 -21.45 -8.17 -12.85
N ASN A 465 -20.48 -9.08 -12.96
CA ASN A 465 -20.66 -10.51 -12.74
C ASN A 465 -20.78 -10.82 -11.23
N GLN A 466 -21.23 -12.03 -10.90
CA GLN A 466 -21.28 -12.51 -9.52
C GLN A 466 -20.86 -13.98 -9.41
N ILE A 467 -19.72 -14.21 -8.75
CA ILE A 467 -19.06 -15.52 -8.65
C ILE A 467 -19.93 -16.54 -7.89
N GLY A 468 -20.47 -17.50 -8.65
CA GLY A 468 -21.26 -18.61 -8.11
C GLY A 468 -22.77 -18.47 -8.32
N THR A 469 -23.24 -17.42 -8.99
CA THR A 469 -24.65 -17.20 -9.34
C THR A 469 -24.78 -16.73 -10.80
N THR A 470 -26.01 -16.46 -11.25
CA THR A 470 -26.29 -15.74 -12.51
C THR A 470 -27.18 -14.51 -12.25
N ALA A 471 -27.14 -14.00 -11.02
CA ALA A 471 -27.59 -12.66 -10.69
C ALA A 471 -26.49 -11.65 -11.02
N THR A 472 -26.84 -10.37 -10.92
CA THR A 472 -25.94 -9.20 -10.96
C THR A 472 -26.42 -8.21 -9.90
N PRO A 473 -25.64 -7.18 -9.54
CA PRO A 473 -26.06 -6.19 -8.53
C PRO A 473 -27.31 -5.37 -8.88
N ALA A 474 -27.93 -5.56 -10.05
CA ALA A 474 -29.29 -5.12 -10.37
C ALA A 474 -30.41 -5.81 -9.54
N ASN A 475 -30.07 -6.66 -8.56
CA ASN A 475 -30.98 -7.40 -7.67
C ASN A 475 -30.66 -7.09 -6.19
N ASP A 476 -31.47 -7.58 -5.24
CA ASP A 476 -31.14 -7.49 -3.80
C ASP A 476 -30.15 -8.62 -3.43
N ASN A 477 -28.92 -8.24 -3.12
CA ASN A 477 -27.79 -9.14 -2.92
C ASN A 477 -27.68 -9.57 -1.45
N PHE A 478 -28.76 -10.10 -0.90
CA PHE A 478 -28.82 -10.56 0.49
C PHE A 478 -29.28 -12.02 0.57
N ASP A 479 -28.80 -12.86 -0.34
CA ASP A 479 -29.13 -14.28 -0.40
C ASP A 479 -28.32 -15.11 0.61
N PRO A 480 -28.91 -15.63 1.70
CA PRO A 480 -28.22 -16.50 2.66
C PRO A 480 -28.03 -17.93 2.14
N THR A 481 -28.41 -18.21 0.89
CA THR A 481 -28.21 -19.49 0.19
C THR A 481 -27.11 -19.42 -0.88
N HIS A 482 -26.52 -18.25 -1.13
CA HIS A 482 -25.42 -18.06 -2.07
C HIS A 482 -24.21 -18.92 -1.67
N PRO A 483 -23.52 -19.63 -2.60
CA PRO A 483 -22.46 -20.58 -2.25
C PRO A 483 -21.30 -19.97 -1.45
N LEU A 484 -20.93 -18.70 -1.70
CA LEU A 484 -19.89 -18.02 -0.91
C LEU A 484 -20.38 -17.73 0.53
N TYR A 485 -21.56 -17.12 0.73
CA TYR A 485 -22.20 -16.98 2.05
C TYR A 485 -22.26 -18.30 2.84
N LEU A 486 -22.67 -19.39 2.18
CA LEU A 486 -22.71 -20.72 2.79
C LEU A 486 -21.32 -21.21 3.23
N GLY A 487 -20.29 -21.00 2.39
CA GLY A 487 -18.90 -21.36 2.66
C GLY A 487 -18.25 -20.54 3.78
N LEU A 488 -18.36 -19.21 3.72
CA LEU A 488 -17.85 -18.30 4.77
C LEU A 488 -18.47 -18.61 6.12
N ARG A 489 -19.75 -18.99 6.16
CA ARG A 489 -20.42 -19.45 7.38
C ARG A 489 -19.87 -20.77 7.91
N GLU A 490 -19.57 -21.73 7.04
CA GLU A 490 -18.87 -22.95 7.46
C GLU A 490 -17.46 -22.64 7.97
N PHE A 491 -16.74 -21.72 7.33
CA PHE A 491 -15.41 -21.29 7.77
C PHE A 491 -15.47 -20.61 9.13
N ALA A 492 -16.43 -19.71 9.35
CA ALA A 492 -16.68 -19.06 10.63
C ALA A 492 -17.02 -20.08 11.74
N GLN A 493 -17.79 -21.12 11.45
CA GLN A 493 -18.08 -22.19 12.40
C GLN A 493 -16.81 -22.96 12.79
N VAL A 494 -15.99 -23.34 11.82
CA VAL A 494 -14.72 -24.06 12.04
C VAL A 494 -13.70 -23.18 12.79
N TYR A 495 -13.54 -21.91 12.39
CA TYR A 495 -12.67 -20.92 13.04
C TYR A 495 -13.05 -20.79 14.52
N ARG A 496 -14.31 -20.46 14.82
CA ARG A 496 -14.81 -20.31 16.20
C ARG A 496 -14.57 -21.55 17.06
N ALA A 497 -14.91 -22.74 16.53
CA ALA A 497 -14.88 -24.03 17.24
C ALA A 497 -13.47 -24.57 17.55
N HIS A 498 -12.44 -24.13 16.84
CA HIS A 498 -11.07 -24.65 16.96
C HIS A 498 -10.08 -23.52 17.32
N PRO A 499 -9.83 -23.25 18.62
CA PRO A 499 -8.97 -22.16 19.07
C PRO A 499 -7.59 -22.11 18.40
N ALA A 500 -7.00 -23.26 18.06
CA ALA A 500 -5.70 -23.34 17.39
C ALA A 500 -5.67 -22.70 16.00
N LEU A 501 -6.79 -22.65 15.27
CA LEU A 501 -6.87 -21.96 13.97
C LEU A 501 -6.86 -20.43 14.12
N ARG A 502 -7.19 -19.92 15.31
CA ARG A 502 -7.32 -18.48 15.62
C ARG A 502 -6.10 -17.96 16.37
N ARG A 503 -5.71 -18.67 17.42
CA ARG A 503 -4.67 -18.29 18.40
C ARG A 503 -3.43 -19.18 18.36
N GLY A 504 -3.38 -20.18 17.49
CA GLY A 504 -2.25 -21.09 17.38
C GLY A 504 -1.10 -20.47 16.58
N GLN A 505 0.11 -20.62 17.11
CA GLN A 505 1.36 -20.31 16.43
C GLN A 505 1.46 -21.09 15.13
N GLN A 506 2.02 -20.46 14.10
CA GLN A 506 2.02 -20.98 12.73
C GLN A 506 3.44 -21.33 12.29
N LEU A 507 3.62 -22.54 11.77
CA LEU A 507 4.80 -22.94 11.00
C LEU A 507 4.34 -23.33 9.60
N ALA A 508 4.95 -22.76 8.58
CA ALA A 508 4.50 -22.88 7.19
C ALA A 508 5.52 -23.64 6.31
N GLN A 509 5.03 -24.55 5.47
CA GLN A 509 5.84 -25.37 4.56
C GLN A 509 5.27 -25.33 3.14
N SER A 510 6.07 -24.89 2.17
CA SER A 510 5.86 -25.23 0.76
C SER A 510 6.18 -26.71 0.57
N VAL A 511 5.14 -27.51 0.30
CA VAL A 511 5.26 -28.96 0.03
C VAL A 511 5.72 -29.19 -1.41
N ASN A 512 5.19 -28.36 -2.32
CA ASN A 512 5.67 -28.13 -3.66
C ASN A 512 5.20 -26.73 -4.12
N SER A 513 5.41 -26.35 -5.38
CA SER A 513 5.06 -25.01 -5.88
C SER A 513 3.57 -24.63 -5.86
N LYS A 514 2.68 -25.59 -5.60
CA LYS A 514 1.22 -25.42 -5.55
C LYS A 514 0.55 -25.96 -4.28
N VAL A 515 1.30 -26.59 -3.39
CA VAL A 515 0.77 -27.16 -2.15
C VAL A 515 1.44 -26.53 -0.96
N LEU A 516 0.65 -25.82 -0.16
CA LEU A 516 1.07 -25.15 1.08
C LEU A 516 0.50 -25.92 2.28
N ALA A 517 1.33 -26.15 3.29
CA ALA A 517 0.93 -26.74 4.56
C ALA A 517 1.25 -25.77 5.71
N LEU A 518 0.33 -25.63 6.65
CA LEU A 518 0.46 -24.82 7.86
C LEU A 518 0.19 -25.70 9.09
N SER A 519 1.18 -25.85 9.96
CA SER A 519 0.99 -26.44 11.29
C SER A 519 0.62 -25.32 12.27
N ARG A 520 -0.51 -25.48 12.96
CA ARG A 520 -1.07 -24.53 13.93
C ARG A 520 -1.12 -25.15 15.32
N VAL A 521 -0.45 -24.55 16.30
CA VAL A 521 -0.33 -25.10 17.67
C VAL A 521 -0.56 -24.01 18.73
N ILE A 522 -1.43 -24.27 19.70
CA ILE A 522 -1.45 -23.50 20.96
C ILE A 522 -0.53 -24.22 21.96
N PRO A 523 0.52 -23.58 22.51
CA PRO A 523 1.48 -24.24 23.42
C PRO A 523 0.85 -24.90 24.65
N ASN A 524 -0.31 -24.40 25.11
CA ASN A 524 -1.03 -24.94 26.27
C ASN A 524 -2.09 -26.01 25.93
N GLU A 525 -2.44 -26.21 24.65
CA GLU A 525 -3.36 -27.27 24.19
C GLU A 525 -2.59 -28.40 23.48
N THR A 526 -1.43 -28.11 22.90
CA THR A 526 -0.41 -29.03 22.34
C THR A 526 -0.83 -29.94 21.18
N ASN A 527 -2.12 -30.22 20.94
CA ASN A 527 -2.55 -30.94 19.74
C ASN A 527 -2.39 -30.06 18.48
N GLU A 528 -1.57 -30.53 17.53
CA GLU A 528 -1.34 -29.88 16.24
C GLU A 528 -2.59 -29.90 15.36
N TYR A 529 -2.91 -28.77 14.73
CA TYR A 529 -3.81 -28.71 13.58
C TYR A 529 -2.97 -28.52 12.32
N LEU A 530 -3.17 -29.37 11.32
CA LEU A 530 -2.50 -29.30 10.03
C LEU A 530 -3.51 -28.81 8.98
N VAL A 531 -3.30 -27.61 8.46
CA VAL A 531 -4.07 -27.03 7.34
C VAL A 531 -3.26 -27.21 6.06
N VAL A 532 -3.88 -27.72 5.00
CA VAL A 532 -3.21 -27.91 3.69
C VAL A 532 -4.07 -27.30 2.58
N PHE A 533 -3.46 -26.50 1.71
CA PHE A 533 -4.08 -25.88 0.55
C PHE A 533 -3.46 -26.40 -0.74
N ASN A 534 -4.26 -26.63 -1.77
CA ASN A 534 -3.83 -26.92 -3.13
C ASN A 534 -4.32 -25.82 -4.08
N THR A 535 -3.38 -25.03 -4.62
CA THR A 535 -3.64 -23.95 -5.59
C THR A 535 -3.47 -24.40 -7.05
N ASP A 536 -3.26 -25.70 -7.28
CA ASP A 536 -3.33 -26.33 -8.61
C ASP A 536 -4.79 -26.63 -8.97
N SER A 537 -5.17 -26.47 -10.25
CA SER A 537 -6.47 -26.92 -10.75
C SER A 537 -6.52 -28.44 -10.98
N ALA A 538 -5.37 -29.12 -10.95
CA ALA A 538 -5.28 -30.57 -10.81
C ALA A 538 -5.22 -31.03 -9.34
N SER A 539 -5.58 -32.29 -9.09
CA SER A 539 -5.30 -32.94 -7.80
C SER A 539 -3.79 -33.03 -7.58
N ASN A 540 -3.31 -32.49 -6.46
CA ASN A 540 -1.89 -32.34 -6.13
C ASN A 540 -1.66 -32.69 -4.64
N GLY A 541 -0.40 -32.85 -4.24
CA GLY A 541 -0.02 -33.32 -2.91
C GLY A 541 1.48 -33.51 -2.71
N GLY A 542 1.85 -34.11 -1.58
CA GLY A 542 3.23 -34.44 -1.23
C GLY A 542 3.44 -34.76 0.24
N ALA A 543 4.70 -34.77 0.66
CA ALA A 543 5.12 -35.08 2.01
C ALA A 543 5.22 -33.80 2.87
N VAL A 544 4.34 -33.70 3.87
CA VAL A 544 4.36 -32.65 4.90
C VAL A 544 5.17 -33.14 6.10
N ASN A 545 6.00 -32.28 6.68
CA ASN A 545 6.70 -32.55 7.94
C ASN A 545 5.82 -32.02 9.09
N SER A 546 4.98 -32.87 9.67
CA SER A 546 4.17 -32.51 10.84
C SER A 546 5.01 -32.53 12.12
N LEU A 547 4.60 -31.72 13.09
CA LEU A 547 5.24 -31.62 14.41
C LEU A 547 4.97 -32.86 15.28
N THR A 548 3.93 -33.64 14.98
CA THR A 548 3.46 -34.77 15.79
C THR A 548 3.74 -36.13 15.13
N PRO A 549 4.85 -36.84 15.46
CA PRO A 549 5.19 -38.12 14.84
C PRO A 549 4.41 -39.33 15.41
N ASN A 550 4.19 -40.35 14.58
CA ASN A 550 3.46 -41.60 14.88
C ASN A 550 1.97 -41.45 15.27
N THR A 551 1.31 -40.32 15.00
CA THR A 551 -0.09 -40.08 15.36
C THR A 551 -1.06 -40.27 14.18
N SER A 552 -2.36 -40.37 14.48
CA SER A 552 -3.43 -40.21 13.49
C SER A 552 -3.92 -38.78 13.41
N PHE A 553 -4.15 -38.29 12.19
CA PHE A 553 -4.68 -36.97 11.91
C PHE A 553 -6.17 -37.09 11.54
N GLU A 554 -7.05 -36.63 12.42
CA GLU A 554 -8.50 -36.61 12.24
C GLU A 554 -8.90 -35.50 11.27
N ALA A 555 -9.69 -35.82 10.24
CA ALA A 555 -10.20 -34.81 9.31
C ALA A 555 -11.26 -33.92 10.01
N ILE A 556 -10.95 -32.63 10.15
CA ILE A 556 -11.84 -31.61 10.72
C ILE A 556 -12.70 -30.99 9.62
N TYR A 557 -12.08 -30.53 8.53
CA TYR A 557 -12.77 -29.94 7.39
C TYR A 557 -12.10 -30.30 6.05
N PRO A 558 -12.86 -30.54 4.97
CA PRO A 558 -14.23 -31.05 5.01
C PRO A 558 -14.21 -32.51 5.48
N ALA A 559 -15.12 -32.90 6.37
CA ALA A 559 -15.04 -34.14 7.16
C ALA A 559 -15.03 -35.47 6.36
N ASN A 560 -15.17 -35.42 5.04
CA ASN A 560 -15.15 -36.55 4.11
C ASN A 560 -13.79 -36.81 3.43
N VAL A 561 -12.76 -35.96 3.59
CA VAL A 561 -11.42 -36.21 2.98
C VAL A 561 -10.72 -37.45 3.55
N GLY A 562 -11.12 -37.90 4.75
CA GLY A 562 -10.56 -39.06 5.43
C GLY A 562 -9.31 -38.76 6.25
N ASN A 563 -9.04 -39.58 7.25
CA ASN A 563 -7.96 -39.36 8.20
C ASN A 563 -6.58 -39.70 7.61
N LEU A 564 -5.57 -38.91 7.97
CA LEU A 564 -4.16 -39.15 7.65
C LEU A 564 -3.43 -39.76 8.86
N SER A 565 -2.14 -40.06 8.70
CA SER A 565 -1.26 -40.50 9.81
C SER A 565 0.18 -40.10 9.54
N SER A 566 0.89 -39.65 10.57
CA SER A 566 2.32 -39.37 10.49
C SER A 566 3.16 -40.62 10.72
N ASP A 567 4.30 -40.68 10.05
CA ASP A 567 5.27 -41.75 10.22
C ASP A 567 6.18 -41.54 11.45
N ALA A 568 7.19 -42.40 11.62
CA ALA A 568 8.12 -42.33 12.76
C ALA A 568 9.05 -41.10 12.75
N THR A 569 9.06 -40.32 11.67
CA THR A 569 9.80 -39.06 11.50
C THR A 569 8.89 -37.82 11.40
N GLY A 570 7.57 -37.97 11.58
CA GLY A 570 6.63 -36.85 11.47
C GLY A 570 6.08 -36.63 10.06
N VAL A 571 6.50 -37.43 9.07
CA VAL A 571 6.07 -37.23 7.68
C VAL A 571 4.63 -37.69 7.47
N VAL A 572 3.82 -36.84 6.87
CA VAL A 572 2.44 -37.10 6.45
C VAL A 572 2.34 -36.95 4.93
N ASP A 573 2.02 -38.03 4.22
CA ASP A 573 1.66 -37.95 2.80
C ASP A 573 0.21 -37.42 2.67
N VAL A 574 0.03 -36.28 2.00
CA VAL A 574 -1.28 -35.66 1.70
C VAL A 574 -1.51 -35.55 0.19
N THR A 575 -2.76 -35.74 -0.25
CA THR A 575 -3.23 -35.44 -1.61
C THR A 575 -4.62 -34.83 -1.51
N LEU A 576 -4.84 -33.72 -2.20
CA LEU A 576 -6.13 -33.02 -2.27
C LEU A 576 -6.66 -32.98 -3.71
N ASP A 577 -7.93 -32.64 -3.88
CA ASP A 577 -8.49 -32.32 -5.20
C ASP A 577 -8.01 -30.91 -5.65
N GLY A 578 -8.22 -30.57 -6.92
CA GLY A 578 -7.87 -29.26 -7.46
C GLY A 578 -8.62 -28.12 -6.76
N LEU A 579 -7.95 -26.99 -6.57
CA LEU A 579 -8.48 -25.76 -5.95
C LEU A 579 -9.24 -26.02 -4.64
N SER A 580 -8.62 -26.79 -3.74
CA SER A 580 -9.24 -27.25 -2.49
C SER A 580 -8.27 -27.21 -1.30
N PHE A 581 -8.81 -27.26 -0.09
CA PHE A 581 -8.05 -27.30 1.15
C PHE A 581 -8.63 -28.34 2.12
N ALA A 582 -7.84 -28.72 3.11
CA ALA A 582 -8.27 -29.55 4.22
C ALA A 582 -7.62 -29.14 5.54
N ILE A 583 -8.34 -29.36 6.64
CA ILE A 583 -7.90 -29.15 8.01
C ILE A 583 -7.95 -30.49 8.72
N TYR A 584 -6.84 -30.86 9.37
CA TYR A 584 -6.71 -32.05 10.18
C TYR A 584 -6.27 -31.70 11.60
N ARG A 585 -6.52 -32.60 12.56
CA ARG A 585 -6.04 -32.48 13.95
C ARG A 585 -5.31 -33.75 14.37
N ALA A 586 -4.10 -33.61 14.91
CA ALA A 586 -3.35 -34.69 15.54
C ALA A 586 -4.12 -35.28 16.73
N SER A 587 -4.14 -36.62 16.84
CA SER A 587 -4.83 -37.33 17.94
C SER A 587 -4.05 -37.24 19.26
N ASP A 588 -2.74 -37.18 19.16
CA ASP A 588 -1.79 -36.99 20.26
C ASP A 588 -1.25 -35.54 20.26
N PRO A 589 -0.73 -35.04 21.40
CA PRO A 589 -0.06 -33.74 21.44
C PRO A 589 1.33 -33.78 20.77
N VAL A 590 1.79 -32.61 20.30
CA VAL A 590 3.18 -32.37 19.89
C VAL A 590 4.10 -32.78 21.05
N PRO A 591 5.17 -33.57 20.79
CA PRO A 591 6.07 -34.02 21.84
C PRO A 591 6.87 -32.87 22.46
N THR A 592 7.20 -33.00 23.73
CA THR A 592 8.17 -32.11 24.41
C THR A 592 9.58 -32.36 23.89
N SER A 593 10.38 -31.31 23.70
CA SER A 593 11.79 -31.44 23.31
C SER A 593 12.58 -32.22 24.37
N SER A 594 13.46 -33.12 23.94
CA SER A 594 14.30 -33.99 24.78
C SER A 594 15.74 -33.48 24.95
N GLU A 595 16.18 -32.63 24.02
CA GLU A 595 17.35 -31.76 24.16
C GLU A 595 16.88 -30.29 24.20
N LEU A 596 17.56 -29.47 25.00
CA LEU A 596 17.35 -28.02 25.08
C LEU A 596 18.72 -27.34 25.10
N GLY A 597 18.76 -26.10 24.59
CA GLY A 597 19.94 -25.24 24.64
C GLY A 597 19.72 -24.00 23.78
N VAL A 598 20.16 -22.83 24.27
CA VAL A 598 19.95 -21.55 23.61
C VAL A 598 21.17 -20.64 23.81
N ASN A 599 21.58 -19.92 22.76
CA ASN A 599 22.68 -18.97 22.82
C ASN A 599 22.47 -17.82 21.84
N ILE A 600 22.61 -16.57 22.30
CA ILE A 600 22.46 -15.40 21.44
C ILE A 600 23.67 -15.29 20.51
N SER A 601 23.41 -15.22 19.20
CA SER A 601 24.41 -15.20 18.13
C SER A 601 24.54 -13.85 17.43
N SER A 602 23.51 -12.99 17.53
CA SER A 602 23.52 -11.59 17.09
C SER A 602 22.78 -10.71 18.12
N PRO A 603 23.20 -9.45 18.37
CA PRO A 603 24.43 -8.82 17.89
C PRO A 603 25.70 -9.43 18.49
N ALA A 604 26.87 -9.11 17.93
CA ALA A 604 28.15 -9.62 18.43
C ALA A 604 28.49 -9.02 19.81
N ALA A 605 28.86 -9.85 20.79
CA ALA A 605 29.19 -9.36 22.13
C ALA A 605 30.31 -8.30 22.13
N ALA A 606 30.08 -7.21 22.85
CA ALA A 606 30.90 -6.00 22.89
C ALA A 606 31.06 -5.24 21.55
N SER A 607 30.13 -5.40 20.61
CA SER A 607 29.92 -4.43 19.53
C SER A 607 29.29 -3.13 20.05
N THR A 608 29.15 -2.14 19.16
CA THR A 608 28.19 -1.04 19.30
C THR A 608 27.07 -1.26 18.30
N VAL A 609 25.82 -0.94 18.67
CA VAL A 609 24.63 -1.05 17.80
C VAL A 609 23.85 0.27 17.77
N ASN A 610 23.10 0.47 16.68
CA ASN A 610 22.16 1.57 16.47
C ASN A 610 21.05 1.12 15.49
N GLY A 611 19.97 1.88 15.35
CA GLY A 611 18.80 1.56 14.53
C GLY A 611 18.02 0.35 15.05
N ASN A 612 17.39 -0.39 14.13
CA ASN A 612 16.74 -1.67 14.43
C ASN A 612 17.77 -2.79 14.59
N VAL A 613 17.92 -3.30 15.81
CA VAL A 613 18.91 -4.31 16.18
C VAL A 613 18.29 -5.71 16.10
N GLU A 614 18.76 -6.54 15.17
CA GLU A 614 18.39 -7.95 15.08
C GLU A 614 19.05 -8.77 16.20
N VAL A 615 18.24 -9.28 17.13
CA VAL A 615 18.67 -10.15 18.24
C VAL A 615 18.32 -11.59 17.91
N VAL A 616 19.32 -12.42 17.58
CA VAL A 616 19.13 -13.80 17.08
C VAL A 616 19.59 -14.83 18.11
N ALA A 617 18.80 -15.89 18.30
CA ALA A 617 19.13 -17.02 19.16
C ALA A 617 19.39 -18.31 18.36
N ASN A 618 20.59 -18.88 18.52
CA ASN A 618 20.88 -20.23 18.09
C ASN A 618 20.24 -21.23 19.07
N VAL A 619 19.28 -22.02 18.60
CA VAL A 619 18.54 -23.02 19.39
C VAL A 619 19.01 -24.44 19.09
N THR A 620 19.04 -25.29 20.13
CA THR A 620 19.15 -26.75 20.02
C THR A 620 17.91 -27.38 20.66
N ALA A 621 17.04 -27.93 19.83
CA ALA A 621 15.81 -28.62 20.22
C ALA A 621 15.47 -29.73 19.19
N ASP A 622 14.74 -30.77 19.61
CA ASP A 622 14.22 -31.83 18.74
C ASP A 622 12.68 -31.82 18.60
N SER A 623 12.02 -30.78 19.12
CA SER A 623 10.63 -30.43 18.84
C SER A 623 10.35 -28.93 18.97
N LEU A 624 9.08 -28.52 18.88
CA LEU A 624 8.64 -27.14 18.99
C LEU A 624 8.96 -26.57 20.39
N VAL A 625 9.51 -25.35 20.40
CA VAL A 625 9.91 -24.59 21.58
C VAL A 625 9.56 -23.11 21.39
N ARG A 626 9.52 -22.34 22.47
CA ARG A 626 9.47 -20.87 22.43
C ARG A 626 10.84 -20.31 22.83
N VAL A 627 11.24 -19.18 22.26
CA VAL A 627 12.36 -18.37 22.77
C VAL A 627 11.83 -16.99 23.14
N ASP A 628 11.94 -16.64 24.41
CA ASP A 628 11.62 -15.31 24.94
C ASP A 628 12.87 -14.44 24.93
N PHE A 629 12.79 -13.25 24.33
CA PHE A 629 13.89 -12.31 24.24
C PHE A 629 13.73 -11.15 25.22
N TYR A 630 14.86 -10.62 25.70
CA TYR A 630 14.88 -9.57 26.71
C TYR A 630 16.07 -8.63 26.55
N VAL A 631 15.88 -7.35 26.89
CA VAL A 631 16.91 -6.31 26.99
C VAL A 631 17.01 -5.80 28.43
N GLN A 632 18.21 -5.37 28.84
CA GLN A 632 18.44 -4.70 30.13
C GLN A 632 19.51 -3.61 29.96
N GLU A 633 19.15 -2.34 30.21
CA GLU A 633 20.12 -1.25 30.33
C GLU A 633 20.97 -1.35 31.60
N ASP A 634 22.14 -0.70 31.60
CA ASP A 634 23.13 -0.71 32.69
C ASP A 634 22.56 -0.20 34.04
N GLY A 635 22.02 -1.13 34.83
CA GLY A 635 21.38 -0.85 36.13
C GLY A 635 19.86 -0.66 36.09
N GLY A 636 19.22 -0.85 34.93
CA GLY A 636 17.76 -0.92 34.77
C GLY A 636 17.18 -2.32 35.07
N ASP A 637 15.88 -2.48 34.86
CA ASP A 637 15.19 -3.77 34.94
C ASP A 637 15.33 -4.58 33.63
N ARG A 638 15.08 -5.90 33.68
CA ARG A 638 15.03 -6.78 32.49
C ARG A 638 13.67 -6.62 31.80
N VAL A 639 13.64 -5.98 30.64
CA VAL A 639 12.46 -5.74 29.81
C VAL A 639 12.31 -6.89 28.81
N PHE A 640 11.09 -7.34 28.55
CA PHE A 640 10.76 -8.36 27.56
C PHE A 640 10.62 -7.71 26.16
N LEU A 641 11.08 -8.39 25.12
CA LEU A 641 11.11 -7.92 23.73
C LEU A 641 10.17 -8.71 22.80
N GLY A 642 9.50 -9.75 23.29
CA GLY A 642 8.71 -10.66 22.47
C GLY A 642 9.19 -12.11 22.51
N SER A 643 8.35 -12.98 21.96
CA SER A 643 8.56 -14.43 21.87
C SER A 643 8.61 -14.87 20.41
N ASP A 644 9.51 -15.80 20.08
CA ASP A 644 9.53 -16.49 18.79
C ASP A 644 9.33 -18.01 18.97
N TYR A 645 8.78 -18.66 17.94
CA TYR A 645 8.45 -20.09 17.88
C TYR A 645 8.96 -20.77 16.59
N ASN A 646 9.52 -20.00 15.64
CA ASN A 646 10.03 -20.51 14.37
C ASN A 646 11.55 -20.30 14.26
N ALA A 647 12.21 -20.99 13.32
CA ALA A 647 13.62 -20.77 13.00
C ALA A 647 13.75 -19.92 11.73
N PRO A 648 14.61 -18.88 11.69
CA PRO A 648 15.58 -18.48 12.71
C PRO A 648 14.95 -17.71 13.88
N TYR A 649 15.15 -18.17 15.12
CA TYR A 649 14.56 -17.54 16.30
C TYR A 649 15.15 -16.15 16.53
N ARG A 650 14.36 -15.09 16.41
CA ARG A 650 14.83 -13.70 16.58
C ARG A 650 13.73 -12.70 16.94
N VAL A 651 14.17 -11.52 17.40
CA VAL A 651 13.35 -10.30 17.49
C VAL A 651 14.16 -9.10 17.01
N TYR A 652 13.47 -8.04 16.60
CA TYR A 652 14.06 -6.75 16.26
C TYR A 652 13.76 -5.74 17.36
N TRP A 653 14.81 -5.18 17.99
CA TRP A 653 14.72 -4.14 19.01
C TRP A 653 15.16 -2.79 18.45
N ASP A 654 14.28 -1.79 18.53
CA ASP A 654 14.61 -0.41 18.16
C ASP A 654 15.47 0.24 19.24
N SER A 655 16.74 0.52 18.91
CA SER A 655 17.68 1.12 19.85
C SER A 655 17.39 2.60 20.16
N ARG A 656 16.50 3.26 19.42
CA ARG A 656 15.99 4.60 19.76
C ARG A 656 15.22 4.61 21.08
N LEU A 657 14.71 3.45 21.52
CA LEU A 657 14.05 3.25 22.81
C LEU A 657 15.01 3.28 24.03
N ALA A 658 16.33 3.32 23.81
CA ALA A 658 17.32 3.38 24.89
C ALA A 658 17.31 4.74 25.62
N SER A 659 17.31 4.71 26.96
CA SER A 659 17.05 5.88 27.82
C SER A 659 18.10 6.99 27.80
N ALA A 660 19.25 6.75 27.15
CA ALA A 660 20.32 7.72 26.99
C ALA A 660 21.03 7.52 25.63
N PRO A 661 21.38 8.61 24.89
CA PRO A 661 21.93 8.53 23.52
C PRO A 661 23.24 7.73 23.37
N VAL A 662 23.95 7.47 24.47
CA VAL A 662 25.04 6.50 24.53
C VAL A 662 24.92 5.73 25.85
N THR A 663 24.69 4.42 25.77
CA THR A 663 24.52 3.52 26.92
C THR A 663 25.10 2.13 26.64
N ASN A 664 24.99 1.19 27.58
CA ASN A 664 25.14 -0.24 27.28
C ASN A 664 23.82 -0.96 27.54
N VAL A 665 23.49 -1.92 26.67
CA VAL A 665 22.42 -2.89 26.92
C VAL A 665 22.97 -4.30 27.00
N THR A 666 22.28 -5.14 27.76
CA THR A 666 22.53 -6.57 27.85
C THR A 666 21.31 -7.31 27.33
N PHE A 667 21.48 -8.06 26.25
CA PHE A 667 20.46 -8.97 25.75
C PHE A 667 20.58 -10.33 26.46
N SER A 668 19.44 -10.96 26.71
CA SER A 668 19.33 -12.30 27.25
C SER A 668 18.11 -12.99 26.64
N ALA A 669 18.16 -14.30 26.51
CA ALA A 669 17.07 -15.10 25.94
C ALA A 669 16.80 -16.31 26.84
N THR A 670 15.55 -16.75 26.87
CA THR A 670 15.11 -17.91 27.66
C THR A 670 14.33 -18.84 26.73
N ILE A 671 14.80 -20.08 26.54
CA ILE A 671 14.06 -21.12 25.79
C ILE A 671 13.06 -21.80 26.72
N ASP A 672 11.83 -22.04 26.26
CA ASP A 672 10.75 -22.69 27.00
C ASP A 672 10.14 -23.84 26.19
N ASN A 673 10.02 -25.00 26.83
CA ASN A 673 9.54 -26.26 26.26
C ASN A 673 8.04 -26.45 26.53
N LEU A 674 7.38 -27.35 25.80
CA LEU A 674 5.93 -27.56 25.93
C LEU A 674 5.48 -28.16 27.29
N ASP A 675 6.40 -28.56 28.17
CA ASP A 675 6.12 -28.93 29.57
C ASP A 675 6.48 -27.84 30.60
N GLY A 676 6.92 -26.66 30.16
CA GLY A 676 7.41 -25.59 31.02
C GLY A 676 8.82 -25.81 31.57
N THR A 677 9.63 -26.68 30.95
CA THR A 677 11.08 -26.74 31.22
C THR A 677 11.81 -25.66 30.44
N THR A 678 12.58 -24.83 31.15
CA THR A 678 13.26 -23.65 30.58
C THR A 678 14.78 -23.73 30.73
N GLU A 679 15.51 -23.14 29.78
CA GLU A 679 16.96 -22.85 29.90
C GLU A 679 17.24 -21.38 29.52
N ASP A 680 18.22 -20.76 30.17
CA ASP A 680 18.62 -19.37 29.90
C ASP A 680 19.90 -19.34 29.07
N ALA A 681 19.96 -18.44 28.08
CA ALA A 681 21.16 -18.18 27.29
C ALA A 681 22.24 -17.46 28.12
N ASP A 682 23.51 -17.65 27.75
CA ASP A 682 24.57 -16.72 28.15
C ASP A 682 24.23 -15.30 27.65
N ASN A 683 24.18 -14.32 28.57
CA ASN A 683 23.94 -12.92 28.26
C ASN A 683 25.04 -12.34 27.34
N ILE A 684 24.65 -11.51 26.39
CA ILE A 684 25.56 -10.64 25.63
C ILE A 684 25.36 -9.18 26.03
N SER A 685 26.43 -8.40 26.11
CA SER A 685 26.35 -6.95 26.33
C SER A 685 26.96 -6.20 25.15
N VAL A 686 26.30 -5.12 24.71
CA VAL A 686 26.74 -4.25 23.61
C VAL A 686 26.62 -2.78 24.03
N GLY A 687 27.42 -1.92 23.42
CA GLY A 687 27.20 -0.47 23.46
C GLY A 687 26.03 -0.09 22.55
N VAL A 688 25.33 0.99 22.90
CA VAL A 688 24.29 1.62 22.07
C VAL A 688 24.71 3.06 21.80
N ASP A 689 24.52 3.53 20.57
CA ASP A 689 24.86 4.90 20.14
C ASP A 689 23.74 5.49 19.25
N ASN A 690 22.61 5.83 19.89
CA ASN A 690 21.42 6.43 19.26
C ASN A 690 21.46 7.98 19.26
N ARG A 691 22.61 8.57 18.88
CA ARG A 691 22.79 10.03 18.69
C ARG A 691 22.31 10.52 17.29
N VAL A 692 22.09 11.84 17.13
CA VAL A 692 21.31 12.45 16.02
C VAL A 692 21.88 13.83 15.57
N PHE A 693 22.30 14.06 14.29
CA PHE A 693 22.91 15.32 13.71
C PHE A 693 22.75 15.65 12.14
N ASP A 694 21.64 16.19 11.57
CA ASP A 694 21.34 16.31 10.08
C ASP A 694 21.96 17.52 9.41
N HIS A 695 23.10 17.83 9.99
CA HIS A 695 24.20 18.37 9.27
C HIS A 695 25.45 17.73 9.86
N VAL A 696 26.42 17.55 8.99
CA VAL A 696 27.80 17.66 9.41
C VAL A 696 28.30 18.99 8.87
N VAL A 697 28.80 19.87 9.75
CA VAL A 697 29.45 21.12 9.30
C VAL A 697 30.78 20.73 8.66
N VAL A 698 30.82 20.68 7.33
CA VAL A 698 32.07 20.41 6.60
C VAL A 698 32.71 21.72 6.19
N ASN A 699 33.64 22.20 7.03
CA ASN A 699 34.55 23.30 6.68
C ASN A 699 35.62 22.78 5.72
N TYR A 700 35.78 23.40 4.55
CA TYR A 700 36.87 23.07 3.63
C TYR A 700 37.75 24.28 3.25
N GLU A 701 38.99 23.98 2.86
CA GLU A 701 39.90 24.94 2.23
C GLU A 701 39.85 24.79 0.71
N ASN A 702 39.54 25.87 -0.03
CA ASN A 702 39.72 25.93 -1.48
C ASN A 702 40.80 26.96 -1.84
N GLY A 703 41.98 26.46 -2.23
CA GLY A 703 43.14 27.27 -2.58
C GLY A 703 43.63 28.12 -1.40
N ASN A 704 43.62 29.44 -1.58
CA ASN A 704 44.01 30.38 -0.52
C ASN A 704 42.85 30.75 0.44
N ASN A 705 41.62 30.32 0.15
CA ASN A 705 40.46 30.60 0.98
C ASN A 705 40.18 29.41 1.90
N ARG A 706 40.25 29.64 3.22
CA ARG A 706 39.59 28.78 4.21
C ARG A 706 38.11 29.18 4.30
N SER A 707 37.27 28.26 4.76
CA SER A 707 35.87 28.52 5.14
C SER A 707 34.91 28.75 3.98
N GLN A 708 34.88 27.80 3.03
CA GLN A 708 33.57 27.36 2.51
C GLN A 708 33.05 26.27 3.45
N ALA A 709 31.73 26.23 3.65
CA ALA A 709 31.05 25.24 4.48
C ALA A 709 29.98 24.54 3.64
N LEU A 710 29.97 23.21 3.64
CA LEU A 710 28.93 22.40 3.01
C LEU A 710 27.94 21.88 4.04
N LEU A 711 26.66 21.83 3.66
CA LEU A 711 25.59 21.19 4.42
C LEU A 711 25.20 19.89 3.71
N ILE A 712 25.07 18.80 4.46
CA ILE A 712 24.65 17.48 3.97
C ILE A 712 23.45 17.07 4.81
N GLY A 713 22.30 16.83 4.17
CA GLY A 713 21.07 16.39 4.84
C GLY A 713 20.90 14.87 4.87
N SER A 714 19.85 14.41 5.54
CA SER A 714 19.46 12.99 5.66
C SER A 714 19.15 12.27 4.34
N SER A 715 18.87 13.00 3.26
CA SER A 715 18.72 12.44 1.90
C SER A 715 20.06 12.14 1.21
N GLY A 716 21.20 12.47 1.83
CA GLY A 716 22.52 12.47 1.19
C GLY A 716 22.75 13.62 0.20
N GLU A 717 21.76 14.49 -0.01
CA GLU A 717 21.88 15.66 -0.88
C GLU A 717 22.73 16.76 -0.23
N SER A 718 23.64 17.33 -1.02
CA SER A 718 24.42 18.51 -0.60
C SER A 718 23.69 19.80 -0.92
N ARG A 719 23.42 20.64 0.09
CA ARG A 719 22.88 21.99 -0.13
C ARG A 719 24.05 22.98 -0.28
N GLY A 720 24.08 23.68 -1.42
CA GLY A 720 25.26 24.37 -1.95
C GLY A 720 25.75 25.61 -1.18
N PRO A 721 26.92 26.17 -1.57
CA PRO A 721 27.67 27.11 -0.74
C PRO A 721 27.02 28.51 -0.63
N LEU A 722 26.70 28.91 0.61
CA LEU A 722 26.30 30.28 0.95
C LEU A 722 27.51 31.16 1.40
N PRO A 723 27.49 32.48 1.15
CA PRO A 723 28.62 33.35 1.43
C PRO A 723 28.77 33.68 2.93
N LEU A 724 29.84 33.17 3.56
CA LEU A 724 30.12 33.42 4.98
C LEU A 724 30.82 34.75 5.25
N ALA A 725 30.28 35.50 6.21
CA ALA A 725 30.87 36.70 6.81
C ALA A 725 30.41 36.82 8.29
N ASP A 726 30.76 35.79 9.09
CA ASP A 726 30.41 35.54 10.50
C ASP A 726 28.99 34.95 10.74
N GLY A 727 28.87 33.61 10.77
CA GLY A 727 27.67 32.86 11.18
C GLY A 727 27.82 31.32 11.07
N LYS A 728 27.10 30.55 11.91
CA LYS A 728 26.95 29.07 11.88
C LYS A 728 25.47 28.67 11.69
N VAL A 729 25.20 27.45 11.20
CA VAL A 729 23.85 26.85 10.99
C VAL A 729 23.91 25.32 11.24
N THR A 730 22.86 24.70 11.82
CA THR A 730 22.90 23.42 12.60
C THR A 730 21.57 22.60 12.55
N LEU A 731 21.57 21.24 12.65
CA LEU A 731 20.47 20.26 12.32
C LEU A 731 20.58 18.79 12.97
N GLY A 732 19.60 17.84 12.85
CA GLY A 732 19.46 16.47 13.51
C GLY A 732 19.11 15.16 12.67
N LEU A 733 20.03 14.14 12.60
CA LEU A 733 20.19 12.95 11.68
C LEU A 733 19.85 11.59 12.33
N SER A 734 20.07 10.47 11.61
CA SER A 734 20.41 9.18 12.23
C SER A 734 21.92 9.01 12.54
N ALA A 735 22.29 8.15 13.50
CA ALA A 735 23.64 7.57 13.58
C ALA A 735 23.77 6.26 12.76
N GLU A 736 22.84 5.98 11.85
CA GLU A 736 22.87 4.83 10.92
C GLU A 736 23.72 5.17 9.67
N ASP A 737 23.86 6.47 9.38
CA ASP A 737 24.72 7.02 8.33
C ASP A 737 26.20 6.76 8.61
N THR A 738 26.74 5.68 8.05
CA THR A 738 28.14 5.25 8.27
C THR A 738 29.19 6.16 7.63
N GLY A 739 28.82 7.00 6.66
CA GLY A 739 29.73 7.97 6.04
C GLY A 739 29.17 8.61 4.76
N PHE A 740 29.86 9.62 4.26
CA PHE A 740 29.49 10.35 3.03
C PHE A 740 30.71 10.69 2.17
N ALA A 741 30.48 10.99 0.89
CA ALA A 741 31.49 11.46 -0.04
C ALA A 741 31.25 12.95 -0.40
N LEU A 742 32.31 13.75 -0.27
CA LEU A 742 32.31 15.17 -0.62
C LEU A 742 32.75 15.37 -2.06
N TYR A 743 31.93 16.05 -2.83
CA TYR A 743 32.21 16.49 -4.20
C TYR A 743 32.24 18.03 -4.24
N PHE A 744 33.11 18.59 -5.09
CA PHE A 744 33.32 20.03 -5.17
C PHE A 744 33.35 20.47 -6.64
N GLU A 745 32.28 21.13 -7.09
CA GLU A 745 32.26 21.81 -8.39
C GLU A 745 32.92 23.20 -8.29
N ASP A 746 33.56 23.66 -9.38
CA ASP A 746 33.99 25.06 -9.51
C ASP A 746 32.87 25.88 -10.21
N VAL A 747 32.66 27.09 -9.73
CA VAL A 747 31.45 27.90 -10.00
C VAL A 747 31.38 28.40 -11.46
N ASP A 748 32.52 28.42 -12.15
CA ASP A 748 32.63 28.83 -13.56
C ASP A 748 32.45 27.68 -14.56
N GLY A 749 32.16 26.44 -14.11
CA GLY A 749 31.76 25.28 -14.94
C GLY A 749 32.85 24.63 -15.81
N ASP A 750 33.93 25.35 -16.14
CA ASP A 750 35.11 24.85 -16.83
C ASP A 750 36.28 24.64 -15.84
N ASN A 751 36.66 23.37 -15.65
CA ASN A 751 37.71 22.82 -14.76
C ASN A 751 37.28 22.55 -13.30
N PHE A 752 37.39 21.29 -12.87
CA PHE A 752 37.31 20.88 -11.46
C PHE A 752 38.47 21.50 -10.66
N SER A 753 38.19 22.19 -9.56
CA SER A 753 39.24 22.70 -8.65
C SER A 753 39.68 21.68 -7.58
N PHE A 754 39.13 20.47 -7.61
CA PHE A 754 39.59 19.29 -6.85
C PHE A 754 39.45 18.04 -7.73
N ASP A 755 40.56 17.35 -8.02
CA ASP A 755 40.59 16.19 -8.94
C ASP A 755 40.01 14.88 -8.36
N MET A 756 39.52 14.89 -7.11
CA MET A 756 39.02 13.70 -6.39
C MET A 756 37.95 14.08 -5.35
N PRO A 757 36.94 13.23 -5.10
CA PRO A 757 36.08 13.38 -3.93
C PRO A 757 36.83 13.09 -2.61
N VAL A 758 36.26 13.52 -1.48
CA VAL A 758 36.78 13.26 -0.13
C VAL A 758 35.78 12.42 0.67
N PHE A 759 36.12 11.18 0.99
CA PHE A 759 35.26 10.32 1.81
C PHE A 759 35.44 10.61 3.30
N VAL A 760 34.32 10.63 4.03
CA VAL A 760 34.24 10.82 5.47
C VAL A 760 33.52 9.61 6.08
N ASP A 761 34.28 8.77 6.79
CA ASP A 761 33.75 7.72 7.67
C ASP A 761 33.23 8.37 8.97
N LEU A 762 31.92 8.30 9.18
CA LEU A 762 31.29 8.81 10.39
C LEU A 762 31.43 7.85 11.57
N THR A 763 31.60 6.55 11.36
CA THR A 763 31.75 5.57 12.46
C THR A 763 33.01 5.81 13.29
N THR A 764 34.15 6.07 12.64
CA THR A 764 35.39 6.48 13.32
C THR A 764 35.24 7.84 14.03
N ILE A 765 34.40 8.74 13.50
CA ILE A 765 34.14 10.06 14.08
C ILE A 765 33.26 9.93 15.33
N PHE A 766 32.10 9.27 15.26
CA PHE A 766 31.20 9.04 16.39
C PHE A 766 31.91 8.40 17.59
N ALA A 767 32.78 7.42 17.34
CA ALA A 767 33.60 6.75 18.36
C ALA A 767 34.66 7.67 19.03
N SER A 768 34.95 8.84 18.44
CA SER A 768 35.89 9.84 18.97
C SER A 768 35.21 11.06 19.59
N LEU A 769 33.93 11.29 19.30
CA LEU A 769 33.14 12.40 19.85
C LEU A 769 32.77 12.16 21.32
N PRO A 770 32.76 13.20 22.18
CA PRO A 770 32.24 13.07 23.54
C PRO A 770 30.74 12.71 23.51
N THR A 771 30.26 12.04 24.56
CA THR A 771 28.84 11.68 24.72
C THR A 771 27.90 12.88 24.91
N THR A 772 28.43 14.10 24.94
CA THR A 772 27.71 15.38 24.99
C THR A 772 27.96 16.23 23.74
N ALA A 773 28.25 15.61 22.60
CA ALA A 773 28.30 16.30 21.32
C ALA A 773 26.86 16.53 20.82
N GLU A 774 26.56 17.77 20.42
CA GLU A 774 25.28 18.21 19.85
C GLU A 774 25.42 18.63 18.37
N GLU A 775 26.65 18.66 17.85
CA GLU A 775 27.02 19.08 16.48
C GLU A 775 28.30 18.33 16.08
N ILE A 776 28.42 17.98 14.79
CA ILE A 776 29.66 17.42 14.20
C ILE A 776 30.30 18.49 13.32
N GLU A 777 31.52 18.93 13.66
CA GLU A 777 32.29 19.87 12.85
C GLU A 777 33.56 19.22 12.31
N ILE A 778 33.62 19.12 10.98
CA ILE A 778 34.70 18.50 10.21
C ILE A 778 35.47 19.58 9.46
N PHE A 779 36.78 19.38 9.35
CA PHE A 779 37.71 20.22 8.61
C PHE A 779 38.42 19.38 7.55
N VAL A 780 38.31 19.79 6.29
CA VAL A 780 38.99 19.19 5.14
C VAL A 780 39.98 20.20 4.55
N ASN A 781 41.25 19.82 4.39
CA ASN A 781 42.27 20.73 3.86
C ASN A 781 42.53 20.56 2.35
N ASN A 782 43.34 21.47 1.78
CA ASN A 782 43.79 21.42 0.37
C ASN A 782 44.58 20.14 -0.01
N SER A 783 44.77 19.18 0.90
CA SER A 783 45.41 17.88 0.67
C SER A 783 44.47 16.71 1.00
N HIS A 784 43.16 16.98 1.12
CA HIS A 784 42.09 16.01 1.34
C HIS A 784 42.19 15.28 2.71
N GLU A 785 42.96 15.83 3.66
CA GLU A 785 43.04 15.29 5.02
C GLU A 785 41.82 15.74 5.84
N VAL A 786 41.20 14.80 6.57
CA VAL A 786 39.98 15.01 7.39
C VAL A 786 40.36 15.16 8.87
N SER A 787 39.76 16.13 9.57
CA SER A 787 40.06 16.49 10.96
C SER A 787 38.81 16.97 11.72
N LEU A 788 38.73 16.70 13.03
CA LEU A 788 37.72 17.30 13.93
C LEU A 788 38.23 18.60 14.61
N SER A 789 39.21 19.26 13.99
CA SER A 789 39.75 20.55 14.46
C SER A 789 40.41 21.38 13.36
N ASP A 790 40.33 22.70 13.50
CA ASP A 790 40.91 23.72 12.61
C ASP A 790 42.46 23.70 12.57
N ASN A 791 43.09 23.09 13.57
CA ASN A 791 44.52 23.01 13.80
C ASN A 791 45.07 21.62 13.44
N PHE A 792 45.27 21.38 12.14
CA PHE A 792 45.97 20.22 11.56
C PHE A 792 47.43 20.09 12.09
N MET A 793 47.60 19.54 13.30
CA MET A 793 48.82 19.71 14.12
C MET A 793 49.29 18.42 14.82
N GLY A 794 49.35 17.30 14.10
CA GLY A 794 50.11 16.11 14.52
C GLY A 794 49.58 15.38 15.76
N GLY A 795 48.28 15.48 16.02
CA GLY A 795 47.56 14.50 16.83
C GLY A 795 47.43 13.15 16.11
N SER A 796 46.83 12.16 16.75
CA SER A 796 46.45 10.91 16.10
C SER A 796 45.34 11.18 15.07
N ALA A 797 45.68 11.08 13.78
CA ALA A 797 44.72 11.23 12.70
C ALA A 797 43.71 10.06 12.69
N PRO A 798 42.44 10.30 12.28
CA PRO A 798 41.60 9.23 11.75
C PRO A 798 42.25 8.63 10.50
N ALA A 799 41.88 7.40 10.13
CA ALA A 799 42.62 6.62 9.13
C ALA A 799 42.37 7.11 7.69
N THR A 800 43.22 8.00 7.18
CA THR A 800 43.22 8.42 5.76
C THR A 800 43.60 7.26 4.84
N LEU A 801 42.66 6.83 3.98
CA LEU A 801 42.97 5.96 2.83
C LEU A 801 43.90 6.68 1.85
N ALA A 802 44.85 5.96 1.26
CA ALA A 802 45.82 6.52 0.31
C ALA A 802 45.45 6.17 -1.13
N THR A 803 44.86 7.12 -1.86
CA THR A 803 44.58 6.96 -3.30
C THR A 803 45.79 7.35 -4.15
N THR A 804 46.00 6.63 -5.25
CA THR A 804 46.98 6.97 -6.28
C THR A 804 46.24 6.96 -7.62
N PRO A 805 46.39 7.97 -8.52
CA PRO A 805 45.71 7.98 -9.81
C PRO A 805 46.07 6.73 -10.62
N ASP A 806 45.12 5.80 -10.76
CA ASP A 806 45.41 4.46 -11.27
C ASP A 806 45.33 4.39 -12.80
N ALA A 807 46.36 3.79 -13.40
CA ALA A 807 46.56 3.74 -14.85
C ALA A 807 45.87 2.53 -15.52
N ALA A 808 45.11 1.76 -14.75
CA ALA A 808 44.30 0.64 -15.20
C ALA A 808 42.86 0.79 -14.66
N ALA A 809 41.89 0.20 -15.36
CA ALA A 809 40.50 0.20 -14.93
C ALA A 809 40.27 -0.90 -13.85
N PRO A 810 39.49 -0.65 -12.78
CA PRO A 810 39.21 -1.62 -11.70
C PRO A 810 38.78 -3.01 -12.19
N PHE A 811 37.83 -3.07 -13.13
CA PHE A 811 37.32 -4.31 -13.75
C PHE A 811 38.17 -4.77 -14.96
N GLY A 812 39.35 -4.18 -15.15
CA GLY A 812 40.35 -4.57 -16.15
C GLY A 812 39.89 -4.36 -17.59
N ALA A 813 39.43 -5.44 -18.23
CA ALA A 813 38.94 -5.45 -19.61
C ALA A 813 37.49 -5.94 -19.72
N THR A 814 36.81 -6.18 -18.59
CA THR A 814 35.39 -6.50 -18.53
C THR A 814 34.59 -5.22 -18.75
N ALA A 815 33.61 -5.26 -19.66
CA ALA A 815 32.66 -4.17 -19.84
C ALA A 815 31.55 -4.27 -18.79
N ILE A 816 31.23 -3.15 -18.15
CA ILE A 816 30.10 -3.00 -17.22
C ILE A 816 29.04 -2.15 -17.90
N TYR A 817 27.79 -2.46 -17.65
CA TYR A 817 26.60 -1.82 -18.21
C TYR A 817 25.66 -1.39 -17.09
N VAL A 818 24.96 -0.28 -17.29
CA VAL A 818 23.70 0.00 -16.59
C VAL A 818 22.63 -0.90 -17.20
N ARG A 819 21.94 -1.70 -16.38
CA ARG A 819 20.94 -2.68 -16.84
C ARG A 819 19.68 -2.52 -16.00
N GLY A 820 18.52 -2.32 -16.60
CA GLY A 820 17.29 -2.06 -15.86
C GLY A 820 16.04 -2.00 -16.73
N ALA A 821 14.93 -1.57 -16.14
CA ALA A 821 13.66 -1.38 -16.84
C ALA A 821 13.77 -0.40 -18.04
N MET A 822 14.73 0.54 -18.01
CA MET A 822 15.01 1.46 -19.12
C MET A 822 15.66 0.80 -20.36
N ASN A 823 16.06 -0.48 -20.29
CA ASN A 823 16.67 -1.21 -21.40
C ASN A 823 16.34 -2.72 -21.41
N ASP A 824 15.17 -3.11 -20.88
CA ASP A 824 14.74 -4.51 -20.75
C ASP A 824 15.80 -5.43 -20.09
N TRP A 825 16.58 -4.85 -19.16
CA TRP A 825 17.72 -5.50 -18.47
C TRP A 825 18.85 -5.98 -19.40
N ASN A 826 18.97 -5.47 -20.62
CA ASN A 826 19.98 -5.86 -21.60
C ASN A 826 21.35 -5.20 -21.36
N ALA A 827 22.39 -5.77 -21.99
CA ALA A 827 23.76 -5.26 -21.96
C ALA A 827 24.05 -4.38 -23.20
N ASP A 828 23.22 -3.35 -23.37
CA ASP A 828 23.21 -2.55 -24.60
C ASP A 828 24.37 -1.55 -24.67
N SER A 829 24.94 -1.36 -25.87
CA SER A 829 26.16 -0.56 -26.06
C SER A 829 26.01 0.94 -25.77
N GLY A 830 24.78 1.48 -25.71
CA GLY A 830 24.54 2.85 -25.22
C GLY A 830 24.68 2.95 -23.70
N TRP A 831 24.28 1.90 -22.99
CA TRP A 831 24.31 1.81 -21.52
C TRP A 831 25.62 1.24 -20.97
N GLN A 832 26.62 0.99 -21.83
CA GLN A 832 27.95 0.57 -21.44
C GLN A 832 28.72 1.73 -20.76
N MET A 833 29.39 1.45 -19.65
CA MET A 833 30.15 2.46 -18.91
C MET A 833 31.59 2.61 -19.45
N GLU A 834 32.01 3.84 -19.72
CA GLU A 834 33.39 4.21 -20.04
C GLU A 834 34.21 4.42 -18.75
N TYR A 835 35.45 3.91 -18.70
CA TYR A 835 36.38 4.18 -17.60
C TYR A 835 37.03 5.55 -17.77
N ILE A 836 36.68 6.52 -16.91
CA ILE A 836 37.13 7.91 -17.02
C ILE A 836 38.40 8.21 -16.20
N GLY A 837 38.95 7.22 -15.49
CA GLY A 837 40.12 7.36 -14.60
C GLY A 837 39.73 7.40 -13.13
N ASN A 838 40.74 7.48 -12.23
CA ASN A 838 40.56 7.54 -10.77
C ASN A 838 39.51 6.54 -10.24
N HIS A 839 39.63 5.27 -10.64
CA HIS A 839 38.71 4.18 -10.29
C HIS A 839 37.23 4.38 -10.69
N THR A 840 36.93 5.39 -11.52
CA THR A 840 35.56 5.81 -11.85
C THR A 840 35.16 5.43 -13.26
N TYR A 841 33.93 4.94 -13.42
CA TYR A 841 33.26 4.74 -14.70
C TYR A 841 32.03 5.66 -14.83
N LYS A 842 31.67 6.00 -16.07
CA LYS A 842 30.51 6.82 -16.41
C LYS A 842 29.74 6.23 -17.62
N ALA A 843 28.41 6.27 -17.58
CA ALA A 843 27.56 6.19 -18.77
C ALA A 843 26.64 7.42 -18.82
N SER A 844 26.24 7.88 -20.01
CA SER A 844 25.29 9.00 -20.17
C SER A 844 24.20 8.58 -21.15
N ASN A 845 22.95 8.56 -20.73
CA ASN A 845 21.82 8.14 -21.57
C ASN A 845 20.57 8.98 -21.31
N ILE A 846 19.61 8.95 -22.23
CA ILE A 846 18.33 9.62 -22.04
C ILE A 846 17.40 8.72 -21.20
N LEU A 847 16.75 9.30 -20.20
CA LEU A 847 15.54 8.73 -19.59
C LEU A 847 14.36 9.64 -19.92
N ASN A 848 13.17 9.04 -20.01
CA ASN A 848 11.91 9.77 -19.98
C ASN A 848 11.50 10.02 -18.53
N GLN A 849 10.47 10.82 -18.29
CA GLN A 849 9.91 10.95 -16.94
C GLN A 849 9.30 9.61 -16.50
N GLY A 850 9.58 9.17 -15.26
CA GLY A 850 9.06 7.92 -14.71
C GLY A 850 10.01 7.23 -13.74
N GLU A 851 9.52 6.16 -13.11
CA GLU A 851 10.31 5.30 -12.22
C GLU A 851 10.95 4.14 -12.99
N TYR A 852 12.21 3.84 -12.66
CA TYR A 852 12.95 2.71 -13.22
C TYR A 852 13.69 1.94 -12.12
N ALA A 853 13.73 0.63 -12.25
CA ALA A 853 14.59 -0.25 -11.46
C ALA A 853 15.82 -0.68 -12.28
N TYR A 854 17.02 -0.61 -11.71
CA TYR A 854 18.27 -0.93 -12.43
C TYR A 854 19.36 -1.54 -11.54
N LYS A 855 20.44 -2.00 -12.17
CA LYS A 855 21.68 -2.55 -11.60
C LYS A 855 22.87 -2.16 -12.47
N PHE A 856 24.07 -2.40 -11.96
CA PHE A 856 25.29 -2.41 -12.76
C PHE A 856 25.77 -3.85 -12.92
N ALA A 857 25.97 -4.33 -14.15
CA ALA A 857 26.53 -5.66 -14.39
C ALA A 857 27.26 -5.79 -15.72
N ASP A 858 28.09 -6.81 -15.86
CA ASP A 858 28.61 -7.25 -17.15
C ASP A 858 27.52 -7.95 -17.99
N GLU A 859 27.84 -8.32 -19.24
CA GLU A 859 26.95 -9.06 -20.14
C GLU A 859 26.42 -10.37 -19.52
N GLY A 860 27.27 -11.10 -18.78
CA GLY A 860 27.01 -12.43 -18.25
C GLY A 860 26.41 -12.50 -16.85
N TRP A 861 26.10 -11.37 -16.21
CA TRP A 861 25.62 -11.30 -14.81
C TRP A 861 26.56 -12.00 -13.80
N ALA A 862 27.88 -11.91 -14.00
CA ALA A 862 28.84 -12.56 -13.12
C ALA A 862 28.81 -11.92 -11.71
N ALA A 863 28.92 -12.77 -10.67
CA ALA A 863 28.69 -12.37 -9.28
C ALA A 863 29.68 -11.28 -8.80
N ASP A 864 30.91 -11.29 -9.31
CA ASP A 864 31.96 -10.31 -9.02
C ASP A 864 31.84 -8.99 -9.80
N THR A 865 30.87 -8.88 -10.71
CA THR A 865 30.57 -7.67 -11.49
C THR A 865 29.11 -7.21 -11.43
N ASN A 866 28.23 -7.93 -10.73
CA ASN A 866 26.79 -7.64 -10.57
C ASN A 866 26.53 -6.90 -9.24
N PHE A 867 26.09 -5.64 -9.32
CA PHE A 867 25.92 -4.71 -8.20
C PHE A 867 24.52 -4.11 -8.13
N GLY A 868 23.96 -4.06 -6.92
CA GLY A 868 22.61 -3.56 -6.64
C GLY A 868 22.39 -3.21 -5.16
N GLY A 869 21.14 -2.90 -4.80
CA GLY A 869 20.78 -2.47 -3.45
C GLY A 869 20.59 -3.61 -2.42
N PRO A 870 20.04 -3.29 -1.24
CA PRO A 870 20.03 -1.94 -0.66
C PRO A 870 21.47 -1.45 -0.41
N PHE A 871 21.66 -0.17 -0.11
CA PHE A 871 22.99 0.34 0.25
C PHE A 871 23.40 -0.23 1.61
N GLY A 872 24.53 -0.94 1.65
CA GLY A 872 25.14 -1.41 2.88
C GLY A 872 26.29 -0.48 3.33
N PRO A 873 26.87 -0.71 4.52
CA PRO A 873 27.98 0.08 5.08
C PRO A 873 29.32 -0.10 4.33
N GLN A 874 29.30 -0.65 3.11
CA GLN A 874 30.44 -0.83 2.20
C GLN A 874 30.12 -0.37 0.75
N GLY A 875 28.92 0.16 0.47
CA GLY A 875 28.43 0.49 -0.87
C GLY A 875 27.29 -0.41 -1.34
N LEU A 876 27.25 -0.72 -2.64
CA LEU A 876 26.28 -1.66 -3.22
C LEU A 876 26.62 -3.11 -2.85
N ASN A 877 25.60 -3.94 -2.75
CA ASN A 877 25.78 -5.38 -2.60
C ASN A 877 26.28 -5.99 -3.92
N SER A 878 27.44 -6.64 -3.85
CA SER A 878 27.96 -7.54 -4.88
C SER A 878 27.57 -8.99 -4.62
N ALA A 879 27.56 -9.82 -5.66
CA ALA A 879 27.27 -11.26 -5.65
C ALA A 879 25.80 -11.68 -5.73
N GLY A 880 25.18 -11.43 -6.90
CA GLY A 880 24.04 -12.21 -7.40
C GLY A 880 22.67 -11.79 -6.88
N ASP A 881 22.48 -11.88 -5.57
CA ASP A 881 21.19 -11.71 -4.88
C ASP A 881 20.97 -10.28 -4.34
N SER A 882 21.69 -9.28 -4.88
CA SER A 882 21.45 -7.87 -4.57
C SER A 882 20.07 -7.41 -5.11
N SER A 883 19.41 -6.47 -4.42
CA SER A 883 18.14 -5.92 -4.90
C SER A 883 18.37 -4.93 -6.06
N ASN A 884 17.29 -4.51 -6.72
CA ASN A 884 17.38 -3.50 -7.77
C ASN A 884 17.45 -2.10 -7.15
N LEU A 885 18.22 -1.20 -7.76
CA LEU A 885 18.25 0.21 -7.40
C LEU A 885 17.06 0.94 -8.04
N PRO A 886 16.28 1.73 -7.29
CA PRO A 886 15.30 2.63 -7.88
C PRO A 886 15.97 3.89 -8.43
N ILE A 887 15.38 4.49 -9.46
CA ILE A 887 15.62 5.88 -9.87
C ILE A 887 14.30 6.46 -10.40
N PHE A 888 13.90 7.62 -9.88
CA PHE A 888 12.85 8.43 -10.48
C PHE A 888 13.50 9.49 -11.38
N ALA A 889 13.18 9.43 -12.67
CA ALA A 889 13.48 10.49 -13.62
C ALA A 889 12.35 11.53 -13.53
N SER A 890 12.64 12.71 -12.96
CA SER A 890 11.64 13.75 -12.72
C SER A 890 11.21 14.53 -13.97
N ALA A 891 11.98 14.42 -15.06
CA ALA A 891 11.67 14.96 -16.38
C ALA A 891 12.42 14.15 -17.46
N GLN A 892 12.04 14.29 -18.74
CA GLN A 892 12.89 13.75 -19.83
C GLN A 892 14.19 14.55 -19.94
N GLY A 893 15.33 13.87 -20.11
CA GLY A 893 16.64 14.51 -20.24
C GLY A 893 17.79 13.52 -20.35
N ILE A 894 19.02 14.02 -20.43
CA ILE A 894 20.24 13.19 -20.28
C ILE A 894 20.50 12.98 -18.79
N TYR A 895 20.73 11.73 -18.42
CA TYR A 895 21.08 11.27 -17.08
C TYR A 895 22.48 10.64 -17.12
N ASP A 896 23.36 11.11 -16.23
CA ASP A 896 24.67 10.53 -16.02
C ASP A 896 24.64 9.48 -14.91
N PHE A 897 25.16 8.29 -15.21
CA PHE A 897 25.32 7.20 -14.27
C PHE A 897 26.81 7.07 -13.92
N TYR A 898 27.15 7.27 -12.65
CA TYR A 898 28.52 7.14 -12.14
C TYR A 898 28.68 5.84 -11.35
N LEU A 899 29.81 5.16 -11.56
CA LEU A 899 30.20 3.95 -10.86
C LEU A 899 31.66 4.10 -10.41
N HIS A 900 31.84 4.58 -9.18
CA HIS A 900 33.16 4.70 -8.54
C HIS A 900 33.71 3.32 -8.13
N SER A 901 34.95 3.24 -7.66
CA SER A 901 35.53 2.03 -7.07
C SER A 901 36.57 2.46 -6.05
N VAL A 902 36.64 1.75 -4.92
CA VAL A 902 37.49 2.12 -3.79
C VAL A 902 38.16 0.85 -3.25
N PRO A 903 39.47 0.66 -3.45
CA PRO A 903 40.17 -0.50 -2.91
C PRO A 903 40.21 -0.47 -1.37
N THR A 904 39.72 -1.55 -0.75
CA THR A 904 39.89 -1.81 0.69
C THR A 904 41.10 -2.71 0.93
N ASP A 905 41.73 -2.60 2.11
CA ASP A 905 42.87 -3.47 2.52
C ASP A 905 42.51 -4.98 2.56
N ALA A 906 41.22 -5.31 2.56
CA ALA A 906 40.70 -6.68 2.51
C ALA A 906 40.64 -7.27 1.08
N GLY A 907 40.73 -6.43 0.03
CA GLY A 907 40.65 -6.87 -1.36
C GLY A 907 39.24 -7.12 -1.87
N THR A 908 38.24 -6.38 -1.40
CA THR A 908 36.85 -6.46 -1.85
C THR A 908 36.29 -5.10 -2.29
N ILE A 909 35.50 -5.15 -3.35
CA ILE A 909 34.66 -4.14 -4.03
C ILE A 909 33.57 -3.59 -3.08
N ASN A 910 32.99 -2.38 -3.20
CA ASN A 910 33.37 -1.08 -3.78
C ASN A 910 32.28 -0.05 -3.35
N PHE A 911 32.65 1.19 -3.05
CA PHE A 911 31.66 2.28 -2.96
C PHE A 911 31.17 2.70 -4.36
N HIS A 912 29.85 2.76 -4.53
CA HIS A 912 29.20 3.28 -5.73
C HIS A 912 28.08 4.24 -5.32
N GLN A 913 28.16 5.49 -5.79
CA GLN A 913 27.12 6.51 -5.66
C GLN A 913 26.83 7.03 -7.06
N VAL A 914 25.54 7.17 -7.40
CA VAL A 914 25.13 7.86 -8.63
C VAL A 914 25.05 9.36 -8.33
N LEU A 915 25.95 10.15 -8.93
CA LEU A 915 25.77 11.59 -8.98
C LEU A 915 24.72 11.93 -10.05
N PHE A 916 23.55 12.36 -9.59
CA PHE A 916 22.47 12.86 -10.45
C PHE A 916 22.80 14.30 -10.87
N GLN A 917 22.82 14.58 -12.18
CA GLN A 917 22.76 15.95 -12.69
C GLN A 917 21.53 16.07 -13.59
N GLY A 918 20.55 16.85 -13.16
CA GLY A 918 19.26 16.95 -13.82
C GLY A 918 19.28 17.84 -15.06
N ALA A 919 18.65 17.35 -16.13
CA ALA A 919 18.10 18.10 -17.25
C ALA A 919 18.97 19.22 -17.86
N VAL A 920 19.86 18.85 -18.77
CA VAL A 920 20.09 19.70 -19.95
C VAL A 920 18.85 19.59 -20.84
N THR A 921 17.89 20.50 -20.66
CA THR A 921 16.73 20.61 -21.55
C THR A 921 17.20 21.01 -22.94
N PHE A 922 16.90 20.18 -23.94
CA PHE A 922 17.19 20.52 -25.32
C PHE A 922 16.19 21.55 -25.85
N ASP A 923 16.63 22.79 -26.07
CA ASP A 923 15.87 23.78 -26.83
C ASP A 923 15.67 23.29 -28.28
N GLY A 924 14.50 22.71 -28.54
CA GLY A 924 14.08 22.31 -29.88
C GLY A 924 13.85 23.54 -30.79
N PRO A 925 14.03 23.42 -32.12
CA PRO A 925 14.04 24.56 -33.05
C PRO A 925 12.70 25.31 -33.19
N PHE A 926 11.62 24.88 -32.52
CA PHE A 926 10.32 25.58 -32.44
C PHE A 926 10.13 26.40 -31.14
N ASP A 927 11.21 26.97 -30.59
CA ASP A 927 11.18 27.91 -29.44
C ASP A 927 10.35 27.40 -28.23
N GLN A 928 10.55 26.13 -27.86
CA GLN A 928 9.83 25.39 -26.80
C GLN A 928 8.31 25.20 -27.01
N ALA A 929 7.77 25.43 -28.22
CA ALA A 929 6.37 25.13 -28.50
C ALA A 929 6.12 23.61 -28.61
N GLU A 930 5.10 23.14 -27.89
CA GLU A 930 4.57 21.79 -27.98
C GLU A 930 3.88 21.58 -29.34
N LEU A 931 4.30 20.56 -30.09
CA LEU A 931 3.68 20.18 -31.36
C LEU A 931 2.97 18.83 -31.23
N TYR A 932 1.88 18.65 -31.95
CA TYR A 932 1.01 17.47 -31.89
C TYR A 932 0.64 16.96 -33.28
N VAL A 933 0.45 15.65 -33.41
CA VAL A 933 -0.20 15.01 -34.57
C VAL A 933 -1.71 15.06 -34.37
N ARG A 934 -2.39 16.00 -35.02
CA ARG A 934 -3.81 16.31 -34.76
C ARG A 934 -4.69 15.87 -35.93
N GLY A 935 -5.65 14.98 -35.67
CA GLY A 935 -6.67 14.48 -36.60
C GLY A 935 -6.66 12.96 -36.81
N VAL A 936 -5.57 12.28 -36.44
CA VAL A 936 -5.46 10.81 -36.45
C VAL A 936 -6.53 10.16 -35.57
N ASN A 937 -7.07 9.03 -36.03
CA ASN A 937 -8.25 8.35 -35.47
C ASN A 937 -9.49 9.26 -35.29
N GLY A 938 -9.50 10.46 -35.90
CA GLY A 938 -10.54 11.49 -35.75
C GLY A 938 -10.33 12.46 -34.59
N ASP A 939 -9.26 12.34 -33.80
CA ASP A 939 -8.97 13.22 -32.66
C ASP A 939 -8.20 14.47 -33.08
N TRP A 940 -8.88 15.62 -33.09
CA TRP A 940 -8.31 16.95 -33.39
C TRP A 940 -7.93 17.75 -32.13
N SER A 941 -7.96 17.14 -30.94
CA SER A 941 -7.49 17.76 -29.70
C SER A 941 -5.97 17.93 -29.67
N ALA A 942 -5.43 18.51 -28.59
CA ALA A 942 -3.99 18.58 -28.33
C ALA A 942 -3.64 17.44 -27.35
N ASN A 943 -3.74 16.22 -27.84
CA ASN A 943 -3.62 15.00 -27.05
C ASN A 943 -2.14 14.71 -26.74
N LEU A 944 -1.80 14.52 -25.46
CA LEU A 944 -0.42 14.24 -25.02
C LEU A 944 0.13 12.94 -25.64
N ASP A 945 -0.72 11.93 -25.84
CA ASP A 945 -0.35 10.67 -26.50
C ASP A 945 0.02 10.86 -28.00
N HIS A 946 -0.33 12.01 -28.57
CA HIS A 946 -0.01 12.41 -29.95
C HIS A 946 1.03 13.55 -30.01
N GLN A 947 1.70 13.88 -28.89
CA GLN A 947 2.69 14.95 -28.81
C GLN A 947 4.02 14.54 -29.46
N LEU A 948 4.52 15.36 -30.39
CA LEU A 948 5.82 15.17 -31.04
C LEU A 948 6.95 15.55 -30.07
N ILE A 949 7.66 14.55 -29.56
CA ILE A 949 8.74 14.70 -28.58
C ILE A 949 10.08 14.96 -29.28
N TYR A 950 10.84 15.94 -28.82
CA TYR A 950 12.11 16.33 -29.45
C TYR A 950 13.24 15.31 -29.17
N GLN A 951 13.85 14.79 -30.23
CA GLN A 951 14.89 13.74 -30.16
C GLN A 951 16.33 14.28 -30.34
N GLY A 952 16.48 15.59 -30.55
CA GLY A 952 17.76 16.20 -30.94
C GLY A 952 17.97 16.25 -32.46
N GLU A 953 19.09 16.84 -32.90
CA GLU A 953 19.46 17.04 -34.32
C GLU A 953 18.35 17.65 -35.23
N ASN A 954 17.47 18.48 -34.65
CA ASN A 954 16.25 19.04 -35.27
C ASN A 954 15.13 18.02 -35.57
N ILE A 955 15.17 16.80 -35.04
CA ILE A 955 14.15 15.76 -35.22
C ILE A 955 13.17 15.73 -34.03
N TYR A 956 11.88 15.59 -34.31
CA TYR A 956 10.85 15.23 -33.32
C TYR A 956 10.20 13.90 -33.71
N GLN A 957 9.74 13.11 -32.74
CA GLN A 957 9.11 11.80 -32.98
C GLN A 957 7.94 11.53 -32.03
N VAL A 958 6.94 10.79 -32.51
CA VAL A 958 5.90 10.14 -31.69
C VAL A 958 5.41 8.87 -32.38
N SER A 959 5.17 7.80 -31.62
CA SER A 959 4.50 6.58 -32.12
C SER A 959 3.03 6.60 -31.70
N ILE A 960 2.13 6.39 -32.65
CA ILE A 960 0.67 6.44 -32.41
C ILE A 960 0.03 5.16 -32.97
N GLY A 961 -0.79 4.50 -32.16
CA GLY A 961 -1.63 3.38 -32.59
C GLY A 961 -2.76 3.86 -33.50
N LEU A 962 -2.80 3.41 -34.75
CA LEU A 962 -3.77 3.88 -35.75
C LEU A 962 -4.77 2.79 -36.16
N ASP A 963 -6.03 3.19 -36.32
CA ASP A 963 -7.07 2.36 -36.89
C ASP A 963 -6.86 2.08 -38.38
N ALA A 964 -7.37 0.93 -38.84
CA ALA A 964 -7.36 0.46 -40.23
C ALA A 964 -8.31 1.27 -41.15
N ALA A 965 -7.99 2.55 -41.36
CA ALA A 965 -8.84 3.53 -42.02
C ALA A 965 -8.04 4.47 -42.97
N GLU A 966 -8.76 5.38 -43.63
CA GLU A 966 -8.14 6.58 -44.22
C GLU A 966 -7.97 7.62 -43.11
N GLN A 967 -6.73 7.89 -42.74
CA GLN A 967 -6.33 8.81 -41.69
C GLN A 967 -6.14 10.22 -42.30
N ALA A 968 -6.55 11.28 -41.59
CA ALA A 968 -6.43 12.66 -42.05
C ALA A 968 -6.03 13.57 -40.88
N PHE A 969 -4.90 14.27 -41.00
CA PHE A 969 -4.27 14.97 -39.87
C PHE A 969 -3.45 16.20 -40.31
N LYS A 970 -2.92 16.92 -39.30
CA LYS A 970 -1.97 18.02 -39.40
C LYS A 970 -0.93 17.93 -38.29
N ILE A 971 0.18 18.67 -38.43
CA ILE A 971 1.10 18.92 -37.32
C ILE A 971 0.89 20.35 -36.83
N ALA A 972 0.52 20.55 -35.57
CA ALA A 972 0.23 21.88 -35.06
C ALA A 972 0.48 22.03 -33.55
N ASP A 973 0.62 23.27 -33.09
CA ASP A 973 0.67 23.59 -31.66
C ASP A 973 -0.71 23.46 -30.99
N ALA A 974 -0.75 23.47 -29.66
CA ALA A 974 -1.99 23.32 -28.89
C ALA A 974 -3.08 24.37 -29.26
N THR A 975 -2.67 25.60 -29.57
CA THR A 975 -3.55 26.75 -29.87
C THR A 975 -3.95 26.87 -31.34
N TRP A 976 -3.18 26.25 -32.26
CA TRP A 976 -3.18 26.52 -33.71
C TRP A 976 -2.78 27.95 -34.14
N GLU A 977 -2.37 28.84 -33.21
CA GLU A 977 -2.05 30.24 -33.54
C GLU A 977 -0.58 30.47 -33.94
N VAL A 978 0.33 29.56 -33.59
CA VAL A 978 1.79 29.74 -33.79
C VAL A 978 2.32 28.80 -34.88
N TYR A 979 1.93 27.53 -34.82
CA TYR A 979 2.33 26.48 -35.76
C TYR A 979 1.10 25.68 -36.20
N ASP A 980 0.78 25.74 -37.50
CA ASP A 980 -0.18 24.86 -38.18
C ASP A 980 0.46 24.48 -39.53
N PHE A 981 0.84 23.21 -39.66
CA PHE A 981 1.52 22.63 -40.81
C PHE A 981 0.63 21.58 -41.48
N GLY A 982 0.46 21.72 -42.80
CA GLY A 982 -0.36 20.84 -43.63
C GLY A 982 0.05 20.89 -45.10
N LEU A 983 -0.92 20.79 -46.02
CA LEU A 983 -0.66 20.63 -47.45
C LEU A 983 -1.45 21.61 -48.33
N GLU A 984 -0.78 22.40 -49.18
CA GLU A 984 -1.47 23.32 -50.11
C GLU A 984 -2.45 22.56 -51.03
N GLY A 985 -3.76 22.77 -50.80
CA GLY A 985 -4.85 22.07 -51.49
C GLY A 985 -5.23 20.67 -50.98
N GLY A 986 -4.53 20.15 -49.95
CA GLY A 986 -4.68 18.79 -49.41
C GLY A 986 -4.00 17.73 -50.28
N GLY A 987 -3.52 16.65 -49.67
CA GLY A 987 -2.82 15.59 -50.42
C GLY A 987 -2.46 14.36 -49.61
N GLN A 988 -2.07 13.29 -50.32
CA GLN A 988 -1.84 11.97 -49.78
C GLN A 988 -0.34 11.71 -49.57
N LEU A 989 0.06 11.38 -48.34
CA LEU A 989 1.42 10.97 -47.97
C LEU A 989 1.66 9.50 -48.37
N THR A 990 2.92 9.10 -48.52
CA THR A 990 3.32 7.71 -48.79
C THR A 990 4.21 7.21 -47.65
N LEU A 991 3.80 6.14 -46.99
CA LEU A 991 4.52 5.56 -45.85
C LEU A 991 5.98 5.21 -46.22
N GLY A 992 6.91 5.56 -45.33
CA GLY A 992 8.35 5.33 -45.48
C GLY A 992 9.10 6.31 -46.38
N GLU A 993 8.45 7.33 -46.94
CA GLU A 993 9.08 8.38 -47.75
C GLU A 993 8.90 9.76 -47.08
N PRO A 994 9.96 10.59 -46.96
CA PRO A 994 9.89 11.89 -46.29
C PRO A 994 9.08 12.91 -47.09
N PHE A 995 8.26 13.70 -46.39
CA PHE A 995 7.23 14.53 -46.98
C PHE A 995 7.23 15.96 -46.41
N VAL A 996 7.46 16.97 -47.25
CA VAL A 996 7.51 18.38 -46.80
C VAL A 996 6.12 18.94 -46.50
N LEU A 997 5.96 19.49 -45.31
CA LEU A 997 4.77 20.22 -44.86
C LEU A 997 4.91 21.73 -45.13
N GLU A 998 3.78 22.39 -45.37
CA GLU A 998 3.69 23.83 -45.63
C GLU A 998 2.88 24.53 -44.51
N PRO A 999 3.26 25.75 -44.09
CA PRO A 999 2.61 26.47 -43.00
C PRO A 999 1.26 27.08 -43.43
N ALA A 1000 0.35 27.23 -42.47
CA ALA A 1000 -1.04 27.59 -42.74
C ALA A 1000 -1.26 28.93 -43.46
N GLY A 1001 -2.18 28.89 -44.42
CA GLY A 1001 -2.55 30.03 -45.27
C GLY A 1001 -3.29 29.60 -46.54
N THR A 1002 -2.91 28.46 -47.11
CA THR A 1002 -3.59 27.78 -48.24
C THR A 1002 -3.69 26.24 -48.06
N GLY A 1003 -3.24 25.72 -46.92
CA GLY A 1003 -3.18 24.28 -46.62
C GLY A 1003 -4.50 23.65 -46.16
N GLY A 1004 -4.76 22.45 -46.66
CA GLY A 1004 -5.69 21.47 -46.09
C GLY A 1004 -4.93 20.31 -45.44
N ASP A 1005 -5.66 19.26 -45.06
CA ASP A 1005 -5.15 18.17 -44.24
C ASP A 1005 -4.26 17.20 -45.04
N VAL A 1006 -3.34 16.52 -44.33
CA VAL A 1006 -2.51 15.44 -44.85
C VAL A 1006 -3.27 14.13 -44.66
N SER A 1007 -3.42 13.30 -45.70
CA SER A 1007 -4.06 11.98 -45.56
C SER A 1007 -3.18 10.81 -45.96
N PHE A 1008 -3.49 9.62 -45.42
CA PHE A 1008 -2.94 8.35 -45.88
C PHE A 1008 -3.87 7.20 -45.52
N SER A 1009 -3.57 5.99 -46.00
CA SER A 1009 -4.38 4.79 -45.75
C SER A 1009 -3.59 3.81 -44.89
N VAL A 1010 -4.22 3.32 -43.82
CA VAL A 1010 -3.70 2.27 -42.94
C VAL A 1010 -4.40 0.96 -43.30
N ASP A 1011 -3.65 0.02 -43.90
CA ASP A 1011 -4.20 -1.27 -44.38
C ASP A 1011 -4.55 -2.25 -43.23
N SER A 1012 -3.96 -2.08 -42.05
CA SER A 1012 -4.18 -2.85 -40.84
C SER A 1012 -3.80 -2.04 -39.60
N ALA A 1013 -4.57 -2.13 -38.52
CA ALA A 1013 -4.31 -1.39 -37.30
C ALA A 1013 -3.00 -1.83 -36.63
N GLY A 1014 -2.34 -0.87 -35.96
CA GLY A 1014 -1.01 -1.03 -35.36
C GLY A 1014 -0.31 0.32 -35.20
N ASP A 1015 0.93 0.31 -34.74
CA ASP A 1015 1.66 1.52 -34.37
C ASP A 1015 2.43 2.14 -35.54
N PHE A 1016 2.34 3.47 -35.64
CA PHE A 1016 3.00 4.27 -36.66
C PHE A 1016 3.85 5.35 -36.02
N LEU A 1017 5.15 5.33 -36.32
CA LEU A 1017 6.09 6.38 -35.97
C LEU A 1017 5.94 7.55 -36.94
N PHE A 1018 5.65 8.74 -36.40
CA PHE A 1018 5.66 10.04 -37.05
C PHE A 1018 6.98 10.74 -36.71
N GLU A 1019 7.83 10.98 -37.70
CA GLU A 1019 9.14 11.62 -37.54
C GLU A 1019 9.18 12.97 -38.28
N LEU A 1020 9.32 14.07 -37.55
CA LEU A 1020 9.36 15.43 -38.09
C LEU A 1020 10.79 16.00 -38.06
N ASP A 1021 11.42 16.08 -39.24
CA ASP A 1021 12.65 16.82 -39.45
C ASP A 1021 12.36 18.33 -39.58
N ALA A 1022 12.75 19.08 -38.54
CA ALA A 1022 12.62 20.52 -38.42
C ALA A 1022 13.89 21.31 -38.82
N ASN A 1023 14.83 20.72 -39.57
CA ASN A 1023 16.01 21.43 -40.13
C ASN A 1023 15.63 22.66 -40.98
N ASN A 1024 14.37 22.77 -41.41
CA ASN A 1024 13.76 24.02 -41.85
C ASN A 1024 12.38 24.23 -41.21
N THR A 1025 12.33 24.92 -40.08
CA THR A 1025 11.10 25.21 -39.31
C THR A 1025 10.01 25.97 -40.08
N ALA A 1026 10.33 26.59 -41.22
CA ALA A 1026 9.34 27.21 -42.08
C ALA A 1026 8.58 26.20 -42.97
N THR A 1027 9.18 25.05 -43.29
CA THR A 1027 8.59 23.95 -44.08
C THR A 1027 9.23 22.61 -43.64
N PRO A 1028 8.86 22.06 -42.48
CA PRO A 1028 9.48 20.85 -41.94
C PRO A 1028 9.11 19.61 -42.76
N SER A 1029 9.90 18.54 -42.66
CA SER A 1029 9.69 17.29 -43.41
C SER A 1029 9.23 16.17 -42.48
N LEU A 1030 8.04 15.63 -42.72
CA LEU A 1030 7.46 14.52 -41.96
C LEU A 1030 7.66 13.18 -42.69
N THR A 1031 8.22 12.18 -42.02
CA THR A 1031 8.18 10.77 -42.44
C THR A 1031 7.17 10.04 -41.56
N VAL A 1032 6.40 9.10 -42.12
CA VAL A 1032 5.53 8.22 -41.32
C VAL A 1032 5.81 6.76 -41.69
N THR A 1033 6.07 5.91 -40.70
CA THR A 1033 6.40 4.48 -40.88
C THR A 1033 5.61 3.61 -39.92
N ALA A 1034 5.03 2.53 -40.42
CA ALA A 1034 4.58 1.42 -39.56
C ALA A 1034 5.79 0.78 -38.86
N GLN A 1035 5.62 0.35 -37.62
CA GLN A 1035 6.65 -0.35 -36.82
C GLN A 1035 6.54 -1.88 -36.94
#